data_AF-A0A7K0U1A8-F1
#
_entry.id   AF-A0A7K0U1A8-F1
#
_cell.length_a   1.000
_cell.length_b   1.000
_cell.length_c   1.000
_cell.angle_alpha   90.00
_cell.angle_beta   90.00
_cell.angle_gamma   90.00
#
_symmetry.space_group_name_H-M   'P 1'
#
loop_
_entity.id
_entity.type
_entity.pdbx_description
1 polymer ?
#
loop_
_entity_poly.entity_id
_entity_poly.type
_entity_poly.pdbx_seq_one_letter_code
_entity_poly.pdbx_strand_id
1 'polypeptide(L)'
;MASKDDDAATRTLAGRYRLGPTLGTGANAKSFDATDLEDGAPVVVKMLPSRFGASKTFMERFTADLATAAGVLHPNLARIKDFGVETVGDKAYPFVVTEQFVGGSLRGILDRGRTITASQALMVGLDVCRGLAFAHSKSLVHGAVTPSNVLFGPDRKVRLADLGISRLLGDIVWGDPGRIDVDMARYASPEHALGLPVGPKSDVYSLALTLVESVTGQVPFAADTSVATLSARLNKLMSVSADLGALASVLERAGRPVLEDRFTAVEFGRALVGAAEFMPRPEPIAVVGLGRFGDAAASLPESADPTDAHGVNITEAIAAVRADERAPTPPSAQNDSLALLRSLPDAVLDGPPIAMPTVQAVPPAPLSDPPVVTAPVEFERLPAAGSHITDEHGSPDRAPVATVIGEVAADWVPDVEPTRRTSTIETVEGDDDVLNIDRRSMLKYVISALAVLAIAVLGVIGYRALSAPSRTVPNLTGMTEAQAANVVADNGWELEVRRVRDDGQAQGDVVRTDPASGDRLRKGDSLVLVVSDGPTLSALPNVTGLDVDNARSALSAVGLTMREAQQVASETVSLGVVISWSVPEQPGLTAGSQVPKGTTIEVVVSSGSPNRAVPNLNGLTVEEVTARLALAELVLGSTSEEFSTTVGVGRVIASNPAADAGVTVGAAVNVVVSKGPDLVKMPKVVGVTLQVATDALIKAGLQVGSVTGGQDGTVSWSNVSAGDLVVRGTAVALTMLAPPPTTTTTTTVARPN
;
A
#
# COMPACT_ATOMS: atom_id res chain seq x y z
N MET A 1 44.94 4.62 -32.50
CA MET A 1 46.17 4.10 -31.86
C MET A 1 45.84 3.80 -30.40
N ALA A 2 46.19 2.63 -29.88
CA ALA A 2 46.10 2.36 -28.45
C ALA A 2 47.32 2.97 -27.73
N SER A 3 47.16 3.45 -26.49
CA SER A 3 48.22 4.14 -25.75
C SER A 3 48.07 3.97 -24.24
N LYS A 4 48.74 2.94 -23.69
CA LYS A 4 49.20 2.81 -22.29
C LYS A 4 48.33 3.45 -21.20
N ASP A 5 47.39 2.67 -20.66
CA ASP A 5 46.89 2.81 -19.27
C ASP A 5 47.40 1.66 -18.35
N ASP A 6 48.28 0.80 -18.88
CA ASP A 6 48.94 -0.29 -18.14
C ASP A 6 50.07 0.22 -17.24
N ASP A 7 49.75 0.65 -16.00
CA ASP A 7 50.55 0.31 -14.81
C ASP A 7 49.75 0.46 -13.48
N ALA A 8 48.51 -0.03 -13.47
CA ALA A 8 47.67 0.02 -12.26
C ALA A 8 48.16 -0.91 -11.12
N ALA A 9 49.09 -1.82 -11.39
CA ALA A 9 49.48 -2.92 -10.49
C ALA A 9 50.53 -2.54 -9.42
N THR A 10 51.15 -1.36 -9.51
CA THR A 10 52.22 -0.94 -8.60
C THR A 10 52.00 0.42 -7.93
N ARG A 11 50.87 1.09 -8.21
CA ARG A 11 50.61 2.45 -7.75
C ARG A 11 50.32 2.52 -6.25
N THR A 12 51.12 3.29 -5.52
CA THR A 12 50.87 3.61 -4.10
C THR A 12 50.36 5.04 -3.97
N LEU A 13 49.17 5.21 -3.41
CA LEU A 13 48.50 6.49 -3.16
C LEU A 13 48.92 7.08 -1.81
N ALA A 14 49.17 8.40 -1.75
CA ALA A 14 49.61 9.11 -0.55
C ALA A 14 50.86 8.50 0.13
N GLY A 15 51.68 7.73 -0.61
CA GLY A 15 52.79 6.94 -0.07
C GLY A 15 52.40 5.76 0.84
N ARG A 16 51.09 5.55 1.11
CA ARG A 16 50.58 4.62 2.13
C ARG A 16 49.68 3.52 1.59
N TYR A 17 48.84 3.78 0.58
CA TYR A 17 47.83 2.81 0.13
C TYR A 17 48.24 2.20 -1.20
N ARG A 18 48.68 0.94 -1.18
CA ARG A 18 48.99 0.20 -2.42
C ARG A 18 47.68 -0.18 -3.09
N LEU A 19 47.41 0.42 -4.25
CA LEU A 19 46.21 0.15 -5.03
C LEU A 19 46.34 -1.22 -5.73
N GLY A 20 45.22 -1.92 -5.79
CA GLY A 20 45.02 -3.16 -6.53
C GLY A 20 43.94 -3.01 -7.61
N PRO A 21 43.18 -4.08 -7.90
CA PRO A 21 42.12 -4.04 -8.90
C PRO A 21 41.09 -2.93 -8.67
N THR A 22 40.54 -2.39 -9.76
CA THR A 22 39.36 -1.53 -9.70
C THR A 22 38.13 -2.38 -9.31
N LEU A 23 37.48 -2.06 -8.20
CA LEU A 23 36.24 -2.70 -7.74
C LEU A 23 35.01 -2.16 -8.48
N GLY A 24 35.05 -0.90 -8.93
CA GLY A 24 34.00 -0.28 -9.72
C GLY A 24 34.34 1.14 -10.18
N THR A 25 33.68 1.61 -11.23
CA THR A 25 33.78 3.00 -11.70
C THR A 25 32.37 3.54 -11.92
N GLY A 26 31.97 4.54 -11.12
CA GLY A 26 30.71 5.28 -11.29
C GLY A 26 30.97 6.72 -11.75
N ALA A 27 29.91 7.44 -12.17
CA ALA A 27 30.04 8.78 -12.77
C ALA A 27 30.81 9.82 -11.90
N ASN A 28 30.82 9.64 -10.58
CA ASN A 28 31.40 10.56 -9.61
C ASN A 28 32.57 10.01 -8.77
N ALA A 29 32.93 8.73 -8.89
CA ALA A 29 34.08 8.14 -8.19
C ALA A 29 34.55 6.82 -8.82
N LYS A 30 35.85 6.52 -8.68
CA LYS A 30 36.43 5.21 -9.01
C LYS A 30 36.91 4.54 -7.73
N SER A 31 36.47 3.31 -7.50
CA SER A 31 36.79 2.54 -6.29
C SER A 31 37.80 1.45 -6.60
N PHE A 32 38.82 1.34 -5.75
CA PHE A 32 39.90 0.38 -5.84
C PHE A 32 39.93 -0.51 -4.60
N ASP A 33 40.28 -1.78 -4.81
CA ASP A 33 40.84 -2.63 -3.78
C ASP A 33 42.24 -2.08 -3.41
N ALA A 34 42.66 -2.16 -2.16
CA ALA A 34 43.94 -1.65 -1.72
C ALA A 34 44.42 -2.29 -0.41
N THR A 35 45.74 -2.23 -0.20
CA THR A 35 46.36 -2.57 1.09
C THR A 35 46.93 -1.32 1.73
N ASP A 36 46.53 -1.08 2.97
CA ASP A 36 47.15 -0.08 3.85
C ASP A 36 48.54 -0.58 4.27
N LEU A 37 49.60 0.15 3.92
CA LEU A 37 50.98 -0.29 4.17
C LEU A 37 51.47 0.01 5.60
N GLU A 38 50.67 0.68 6.44
CA GLU A 38 51.01 0.88 7.86
C GLU A 38 50.66 -0.35 8.72
N ASP A 39 49.44 -0.89 8.57
CA ASP A 39 48.94 -2.03 9.35
C ASP A 39 48.77 -3.32 8.54
N GLY A 40 48.99 -3.27 7.22
CA GLY A 40 48.79 -4.39 6.30
C GLY A 40 47.32 -4.70 6.01
N ALA A 41 46.37 -3.86 6.45
CA ALA A 41 44.95 -4.19 6.39
C ALA A 41 44.36 -4.00 4.98
N PRO A 42 43.36 -4.83 4.61
CA PRO A 42 42.55 -4.64 3.41
C PRO A 42 41.64 -3.42 3.55
N VAL A 43 41.67 -2.53 2.56
CA VAL A 43 40.90 -1.27 2.54
C VAL A 43 40.34 -0.98 1.15
N VAL A 44 39.22 -0.26 1.08
CA VAL A 44 38.69 0.27 -0.18
C VAL A 44 39.10 1.73 -0.31
N VAL A 45 39.69 2.08 -1.44
CA VAL A 45 40.08 3.46 -1.77
C VAL A 45 39.13 4.01 -2.82
N LYS A 46 38.37 5.04 -2.47
CA LYS A 46 37.41 5.71 -3.35
C LYS A 46 37.98 7.06 -3.80
N MET A 47 38.40 7.16 -5.06
CA MET A 47 39.02 8.35 -5.64
C MET A 47 38.01 9.16 -6.48
N LEU A 48 37.92 10.46 -6.20
CA LEU A 48 37.03 11.40 -6.87
C LEU A 48 37.72 12.03 -8.09
N PRO A 49 37.00 12.29 -9.21
CA PRO A 49 37.55 12.99 -10.37
C PRO A 49 38.10 14.38 -10.03
N SER A 50 39.22 14.77 -10.65
CA SER A 50 39.96 16.00 -10.30
C SER A 50 39.20 17.32 -10.51
N ARG A 51 38.02 17.30 -11.16
CA ARG A 51 37.08 18.44 -11.20
C ARG A 51 36.66 18.89 -9.79
N PHE A 52 36.61 17.96 -8.84
CA PHE A 52 36.27 18.24 -7.44
C PHE A 52 37.47 18.83 -6.69
N GLY A 53 38.67 18.28 -6.86
CA GLY A 53 39.90 18.78 -6.24
C GLY A 53 40.32 20.18 -6.71
N ALA A 54 39.87 20.62 -7.89
CA ALA A 54 40.07 21.98 -8.39
C ALA A 54 39.17 23.05 -7.70
N SER A 55 38.12 22.65 -6.97
CA SER A 55 37.19 23.57 -6.31
C SER A 55 37.56 23.78 -4.84
N LYS A 56 38.02 24.99 -4.50
CA LYS A 56 38.37 25.37 -3.12
C LYS A 56 37.18 25.19 -2.16
N THR A 57 35.99 25.64 -2.56
CA THR A 57 34.75 25.52 -1.79
C THR A 57 34.34 24.07 -1.57
N PHE A 58 34.58 23.18 -2.56
CA PHE A 58 34.38 21.74 -2.36
C PHE A 58 35.40 21.19 -1.38
N MET A 59 36.68 21.52 -1.52
CA MET A 59 37.74 20.96 -0.67
C MET A 59 37.64 21.39 0.81
N GLU A 60 37.20 22.62 1.07
CA GLU A 60 36.91 23.11 2.42
C GLU A 60 35.80 22.30 3.09
N ARG A 61 34.69 22.08 2.38
CA ARG A 61 33.57 21.23 2.85
C ARG A 61 33.98 19.76 2.98
N PHE A 62 34.66 19.21 1.98
CA PHE A 62 35.13 17.83 1.95
C PHE A 62 35.97 17.50 3.18
N THR A 63 36.87 18.40 3.56
CA THR A 63 37.72 18.24 4.74
C THR A 63 36.90 18.29 6.04
N ALA A 64 35.95 19.23 6.17
CA ALA A 64 35.13 19.39 7.38
C ALA A 64 34.10 18.26 7.59
N ASP A 65 33.37 17.90 6.53
CA ASP A 65 32.32 16.88 6.59
C ASP A 65 32.93 15.49 6.79
N LEU A 66 34.06 15.17 6.15
CA LEU A 66 34.73 13.87 6.35
C LEU A 66 35.50 13.78 7.67
N ALA A 67 36.05 14.88 8.20
CA ALA A 67 36.57 14.89 9.57
C ALA A 67 35.46 14.54 10.58
N THR A 68 34.26 15.08 10.36
CA THR A 68 33.07 14.79 11.19
C THR A 68 32.61 13.33 11.01
N ALA A 69 32.55 12.83 9.77
CA ALA A 69 32.13 11.46 9.48
C ALA A 69 33.14 10.39 9.94
N ALA A 70 34.45 10.65 9.89
CA ALA A 70 35.49 9.74 10.37
C ALA A 70 35.49 9.57 11.90
N GLY A 71 34.93 10.53 12.64
CA GLY A 71 34.66 10.40 14.09
C GLY A 71 33.49 9.47 14.44
N VAL A 72 32.75 8.96 13.45
CA VAL A 72 31.55 8.12 13.67
C VAL A 72 31.95 6.65 13.76
N LEU A 73 31.80 6.06 14.95
CA LEU A 73 32.02 4.64 15.21
C LEU A 73 30.70 3.96 15.59
N HIS A 74 30.23 3.04 14.75
CA HIS A 74 28.99 2.28 14.97
C HIS A 74 29.05 0.93 14.23
N PRO A 75 28.60 -0.21 14.82
CA PRO A 75 28.75 -1.54 14.21
C PRO A 75 28.03 -1.73 12.86
N ASN A 76 27.06 -0.89 12.53
CA ASN A 76 26.34 -0.90 11.25
C ASN A 76 26.71 0.25 10.30
N LEU A 77 27.82 0.94 10.53
CA LEU A 77 28.39 1.93 9.61
C LEU A 77 29.80 1.48 9.21
N ALA A 78 30.17 1.61 7.94
CA ALA A 78 31.53 1.37 7.50
C ALA A 78 32.42 2.52 7.97
N ARG A 79 33.52 2.21 8.66
CA ARG A 79 34.43 3.22 9.18
C ARG A 79 35.24 3.85 8.03
N ILE A 80 35.25 5.18 7.98
CA ILE A 80 36.27 5.95 7.25
C ILE A 80 37.58 5.84 8.05
N LYS A 81 38.60 5.23 7.43
CA LYS A 81 39.95 5.10 7.99
C LYS A 81 40.74 6.39 7.82
N ASP A 82 40.70 6.98 6.63
CA ASP A 82 41.48 8.14 6.21
C ASP A 82 40.80 8.87 5.03
N PHE A 83 41.19 10.10 4.74
CA PHE A 83 40.79 10.86 3.56
C PHE A 83 41.81 11.96 3.25
N GLY A 84 41.97 12.30 1.97
CA GLY A 84 42.97 13.28 1.56
C GLY A 84 42.87 13.69 0.10
N VAL A 85 43.98 14.21 -0.43
CA VAL A 85 44.13 14.60 -1.84
C VAL A 85 45.48 14.11 -2.35
N GLU A 86 45.46 13.40 -3.47
CA GLU A 86 46.66 13.04 -4.24
C GLU A 86 46.83 14.02 -5.40
N THR A 87 48.03 14.56 -5.59
CA THR A 87 48.37 15.42 -6.74
C THR A 87 49.09 14.60 -7.81
N VAL A 88 48.50 14.53 -9.02
CA VAL A 88 48.95 13.68 -10.12
C VAL A 88 49.23 14.55 -11.35
N GLY A 89 50.50 14.92 -11.54
CA GLY A 89 50.83 16.07 -12.38
C GLY A 89 50.16 17.32 -11.82
N ASP A 90 49.60 18.18 -12.67
CA ASP A 90 48.93 19.43 -12.26
C ASP A 90 47.48 19.24 -11.77
N LYS A 91 47.08 18.02 -11.39
CA LYS A 91 45.68 17.67 -11.05
C LYS A 91 45.55 17.08 -9.65
N ALA A 92 44.73 17.71 -8.82
CA ALA A 92 44.36 17.25 -7.48
C ALA A 92 43.18 16.27 -7.53
N TYR A 93 43.33 15.08 -6.94
CA TYR A 93 42.33 14.02 -6.85
C TYR A 93 41.98 13.74 -5.37
N PRO A 94 40.79 14.15 -4.89
CA PRO A 94 40.36 13.81 -3.53
C PRO A 94 40.14 12.30 -3.41
N PHE A 95 40.46 11.73 -2.25
CA PHE A 95 40.24 10.30 -1.97
C PHE A 95 39.70 10.08 -0.56
N VAL A 96 38.98 8.98 -0.38
CA VAL A 96 38.49 8.48 0.92
C VAL A 96 38.83 7.01 1.04
N VAL A 97 39.25 6.59 2.23
CA VAL A 97 39.65 5.21 2.54
C VAL A 97 38.70 4.62 3.57
N THR A 98 38.12 3.47 3.27
CA THR A 98 37.20 2.74 4.14
C THR A 98 37.65 1.29 4.37
N GLU A 99 37.13 0.65 5.41
CA GLU A 99 37.35 -0.78 5.67
C GLU A 99 36.78 -1.64 4.52
N GLN A 100 37.53 -2.67 4.08
CA GLN A 100 37.06 -3.58 3.02
C GLN A 100 36.20 -4.71 3.60
N PHE A 101 34.98 -4.86 3.08
CA PHE A 101 34.05 -5.91 3.48
C PHE A 101 34.03 -7.06 2.47
N VAL A 102 34.69 -8.17 2.84
CA VAL A 102 34.86 -9.37 2.02
C VAL A 102 33.53 -9.97 1.54
N GLY A 103 32.42 -9.72 2.24
CA GLY A 103 31.10 -10.22 1.87
C GLY A 103 30.42 -9.52 0.68
N GLY A 104 31.02 -8.45 0.16
CA GLY A 104 30.46 -7.67 -0.95
C GLY A 104 29.26 -6.82 -0.56
N SER A 105 28.49 -6.37 -1.56
CA SER A 105 27.34 -5.48 -1.43
C SER A 105 26.02 -6.13 -1.84
N LEU A 106 24.90 -5.55 -1.42
CA LEU A 106 23.56 -5.95 -1.86
C LEU A 106 23.37 -5.81 -3.37
N ARG A 107 23.97 -4.77 -3.98
CA ARG A 107 24.05 -4.61 -5.45
C ARG A 107 24.66 -5.85 -6.12
N GLY A 108 25.76 -6.36 -5.58
CA GLY A 108 26.41 -7.56 -6.07
C GLY A 108 25.61 -8.86 -5.91
N ILE A 109 24.58 -8.90 -5.05
CA ILE A 109 23.62 -10.01 -5.01
C ILE A 109 22.63 -9.86 -6.18
N LEU A 110 22.06 -8.66 -6.34
CA LEU A 110 21.07 -8.33 -7.36
C LEU A 110 21.62 -8.44 -8.80
N ASP A 111 22.86 -8.02 -9.04
CA ASP A 111 23.53 -8.12 -10.35
C ASP A 111 23.75 -9.56 -10.84
N ARG A 112 23.61 -10.54 -9.93
CA ARG A 112 23.66 -11.97 -10.25
C ARG A 112 22.26 -12.57 -10.48
N GLY A 113 21.24 -11.73 -10.64
CA GLY A 113 19.84 -12.15 -10.79
C GLY A 113 19.24 -12.76 -9.53
N ARG A 114 19.78 -12.45 -8.34
CA ARG A 114 19.33 -12.99 -7.06
C ARG A 114 18.68 -11.91 -6.21
N THR A 115 17.50 -12.21 -5.67
CA THR A 115 16.86 -11.42 -4.61
C THR A 115 17.11 -12.07 -3.24
N ILE A 116 16.69 -11.39 -2.17
CA ILE A 116 16.64 -11.91 -0.80
C ILE A 116 15.19 -11.98 -0.31
N THR A 117 14.89 -12.84 0.65
CA THR A 117 13.51 -13.00 1.16
C THR A 117 13.06 -11.76 1.94
N ALA A 118 11.74 -11.54 2.10
CA ALA A 118 11.21 -10.44 2.91
C ALA A 118 11.80 -10.41 4.34
N SER A 119 11.94 -11.58 4.98
CA SER A 119 12.58 -11.68 6.31
C SER A 119 14.07 -11.31 6.29
N GLN A 120 14.80 -11.60 5.20
CA GLN A 120 16.18 -11.18 5.02
C GLN A 120 16.29 -9.66 4.78
N ALA A 121 15.41 -9.10 3.94
CA ALA A 121 15.31 -7.67 3.70
C ALA A 121 14.95 -6.89 4.99
N LEU A 122 14.08 -7.46 5.85
CA LEU A 122 13.80 -6.93 7.19
C LEU A 122 15.07 -6.84 8.04
N MET A 123 15.89 -7.90 8.07
CA MET A 123 17.16 -7.90 8.82
C MET A 123 18.16 -6.87 8.29
N VAL A 124 18.29 -6.74 6.96
CA VAL A 124 19.08 -5.68 6.31
C VAL A 124 18.56 -4.30 6.72
N GLY A 125 17.24 -4.09 6.65
CA GLY A 125 16.58 -2.85 7.02
C GLY A 125 16.81 -2.45 8.48
N LEU A 126 16.72 -3.40 9.42
CA LEU A 126 16.99 -3.15 10.84
C LEU A 126 18.43 -2.70 11.09
N ASP A 127 19.42 -3.35 10.49
CA ASP A 127 20.83 -2.97 10.65
C ASP A 127 21.13 -1.60 10.03
N VAL A 128 20.62 -1.32 8.83
CA VAL A 128 20.79 0.02 8.21
C VAL A 128 20.05 1.09 9.01
N CYS A 129 18.85 0.82 9.53
CA CYS A 129 18.12 1.76 10.40
C CYS A 129 18.88 2.09 11.69
N ARG A 130 19.59 1.13 12.30
CA ARG A 130 20.48 1.39 13.45
C ARG A 130 21.60 2.35 13.09
N GLY A 131 22.28 2.11 11.96
CA GLY A 131 23.34 2.98 11.45
C GLY A 131 22.85 4.39 11.12
N LEU A 132 21.74 4.51 10.40
CA LEU A 132 21.11 5.78 10.05
C LEU A 132 20.67 6.54 11.30
N ALA A 133 19.96 5.91 12.24
CA ALA A 133 19.53 6.57 13.48
C ALA A 133 20.70 7.13 14.29
N PHE A 134 21.84 6.42 14.34
CA PHE A 134 23.05 6.92 14.98
C PHE A 134 23.64 8.13 14.24
N ALA A 135 23.76 8.08 12.91
CA ALA A 135 24.23 9.21 12.09
C ALA A 135 23.31 10.43 12.22
N HIS A 136 21.99 10.23 12.16
CA HIS A 136 20.96 11.27 12.32
C HIS A 136 21.05 11.94 13.70
N SER A 137 21.37 11.18 14.77
CA SER A 137 21.62 11.73 16.12
C SER A 137 22.85 12.63 16.23
N LYS A 138 23.73 12.60 15.21
CA LYS A 138 24.90 13.47 15.04
C LYS A 138 24.68 14.55 13.95
N SER A 139 23.43 14.74 13.51
CA SER A 139 23.07 15.62 12.40
C SER A 139 23.73 15.27 11.05
N LEU A 140 24.22 14.03 10.90
CA LEU A 140 24.79 13.50 9.67
C LEU A 140 23.71 12.75 8.88
N VAL A 141 23.40 13.25 7.68
CA VAL A 141 22.48 12.62 6.72
C VAL A 141 23.33 11.84 5.70
N HIS A 142 22.85 10.67 5.26
CA HIS A 142 23.59 9.83 4.33
C HIS A 142 23.51 10.35 2.88
N GLY A 143 22.31 10.72 2.41
CA GLY A 143 22.07 11.39 1.12
C GLY A 143 22.03 10.49 -0.10
N ALA A 144 22.64 9.29 -0.08
CA ALA A 144 22.48 8.28 -1.13
C ALA A 144 22.54 6.86 -0.57
N VAL A 145 21.48 6.41 0.10
CA VAL A 145 21.34 4.98 0.46
C VAL A 145 20.99 4.20 -0.81
N THR A 146 21.81 3.21 -1.15
CA THR A 146 21.66 2.38 -2.36
C THR A 146 22.13 0.95 -2.06
N PRO A 147 21.75 -0.07 -2.86
CA PRO A 147 22.26 -1.43 -2.71
C PRO A 147 23.79 -1.54 -2.78
N SER A 148 24.47 -0.60 -3.45
CA SER A 148 25.94 -0.58 -3.56
C SER A 148 26.63 -0.22 -2.25
N ASN A 149 25.95 0.59 -1.44
CA ASN A 149 26.46 1.12 -0.17
C ASN A 149 26.08 0.23 1.03
N VAL A 150 25.21 -0.76 0.82
CA VAL A 150 24.81 -1.78 1.80
C VAL A 150 25.78 -2.96 1.71
N LEU A 151 26.74 -3.05 2.65
CA LEU A 151 27.83 -4.02 2.64
C LEU A 151 27.66 -5.11 3.70
N PHE A 152 28.11 -6.34 3.39
CA PHE A 152 28.03 -7.48 4.30
C PHE A 152 29.38 -7.79 4.96
N GLY A 153 29.42 -7.75 6.29
CA GLY A 153 30.59 -8.15 7.07
C GLY A 153 30.74 -9.68 7.19
N PRO A 154 31.95 -10.18 7.53
CA PRO A 154 32.17 -11.60 7.82
C PRO A 154 31.39 -12.08 9.06
N ASP A 155 31.00 -11.16 9.95
CA ASP A 155 30.10 -11.36 11.08
C ASP A 155 28.61 -11.45 10.69
N ARG A 156 28.31 -11.48 9.38
CA ARG A 156 26.96 -11.47 8.79
C ARG A 156 26.12 -10.22 9.11
N LYS A 157 26.71 -9.16 9.68
CA LYS A 157 26.04 -7.88 9.93
C LYS A 157 26.17 -6.95 8.74
N VAL A 158 25.14 -6.13 8.53
CA VAL A 158 25.14 -5.11 7.48
C VAL A 158 25.81 -3.83 7.98
N ARG A 159 26.63 -3.22 7.12
CA ARG A 159 27.26 -1.92 7.32
C ARG A 159 26.96 -1.00 6.14
N LEU A 160 26.50 0.22 6.44
CA LEU A 160 26.28 1.26 5.42
C LEU A 160 27.58 2.04 5.18
N ALA A 161 28.03 2.11 3.94
CA ALA A 161 29.25 2.82 3.51
C ALA A 161 28.95 4.14 2.77
N ASP A 162 29.98 4.98 2.62
CA ASP A 162 29.95 6.30 1.95
C ASP A 162 29.17 7.43 2.67
N LEU A 163 29.01 7.31 3.99
CA LEU A 163 28.50 8.38 4.86
C LEU A 163 29.29 9.69 4.66
N GLY A 164 28.59 10.81 4.54
CA GLY A 164 29.18 12.14 4.30
C GLY A 164 29.60 12.39 2.84
N ILE A 165 30.27 11.43 2.21
CA ILE A 165 30.73 11.54 0.80
C ILE A 165 29.55 11.85 -0.14
N SER A 166 28.44 11.14 0.04
CA SER A 166 27.27 11.29 -0.84
C SER A 166 26.56 12.65 -0.70
N ARG A 167 26.61 13.30 0.48
CA ARG A 167 26.12 14.67 0.67
C ARG A 167 27.02 15.70 -0.03
N LEU A 168 28.34 15.57 0.13
CA LEU A 168 29.34 16.43 -0.51
C LEU A 168 29.25 16.42 -2.03
N LEU A 169 28.99 15.24 -2.62
CA LEU A 169 28.72 15.10 -4.05
C LEU A 169 27.31 15.62 -4.40
N GLY A 170 26.34 15.41 -3.52
CA GLY A 170 24.93 15.80 -3.71
C GLY A 170 24.73 17.25 -4.13
N ASP A 171 25.25 18.22 -3.37
CA ASP A 171 25.11 19.66 -3.67
C ASP A 171 25.59 20.05 -5.09
N ILE A 172 26.50 19.27 -5.70
CA ILE A 172 27.04 19.51 -7.04
C ILE A 172 26.32 18.65 -8.10
N VAL A 173 25.93 17.43 -7.76
CA VAL A 173 25.29 16.46 -8.69
C VAL A 173 23.81 16.79 -8.90
N TRP A 174 23.08 17.18 -7.85
CA TRP A 174 21.66 17.57 -7.95
C TRP A 174 21.44 18.93 -8.62
N GLY A 175 22.50 19.74 -8.78
CA GLY A 175 22.47 21.02 -9.48
C GLY A 175 22.38 20.92 -11.02
N ASP A 176 22.56 19.73 -11.59
CA ASP A 176 22.42 19.47 -13.03
C ASP A 176 21.76 18.10 -13.27
N PRO A 177 20.42 18.03 -13.39
CA PRO A 177 19.68 16.79 -13.59
C PRO A 177 20.11 15.95 -14.79
N GLY A 178 20.74 16.56 -15.81
CA GLY A 178 21.28 15.86 -16.98
C GLY A 178 22.60 15.11 -16.71
N ARG A 179 23.23 15.33 -15.56
CA ARG A 179 24.49 14.67 -15.13
C ARG A 179 24.30 13.69 -13.97
N ILE A 180 23.07 13.48 -13.53
CA ILE A 180 22.74 12.53 -12.47
C ILE A 180 22.81 11.11 -13.03
N ASP A 181 23.64 10.28 -12.41
CA ASP A 181 23.76 8.85 -12.70
C ASP A 181 22.40 8.14 -12.53
N VAL A 182 22.03 7.28 -13.48
CA VAL A 182 20.69 6.65 -13.49
C VAL A 182 20.45 5.83 -12.22
N ASP A 183 21.46 5.13 -11.71
CA ASP A 183 21.32 4.34 -10.49
C ASP A 183 21.28 5.24 -9.24
N MET A 184 21.92 6.42 -9.26
CA MET A 184 21.72 7.43 -8.22
C MET A 184 20.29 8.01 -8.26
N ALA A 185 19.73 8.22 -9.45
CA ALA A 185 18.35 8.69 -9.62
C ALA A 185 17.31 7.64 -9.17
N ARG A 186 17.58 6.34 -9.38
CA ARG A 186 16.68 5.23 -8.98
C ARG A 186 16.24 5.32 -7.52
N TYR A 187 17.16 5.49 -6.58
CA TYR A 187 16.87 5.47 -5.13
C TYR A 187 16.61 6.86 -4.53
N ALA A 188 16.65 7.93 -5.32
CA ALA A 188 16.54 9.29 -4.82
C ALA A 188 15.14 9.64 -4.31
N SER A 189 15.06 10.40 -3.22
CA SER A 189 13.77 10.83 -2.65
C SER A 189 13.13 12.02 -3.40
N PRO A 190 11.83 12.27 -3.27
CA PRO A 190 11.12 13.34 -3.98
C PRO A 190 11.73 14.73 -3.78
N GLU A 191 12.23 15.03 -2.59
CA GLU A 191 12.95 16.27 -2.30
C GLU A 191 14.23 16.44 -3.13
N HIS A 192 14.96 15.35 -3.45
CA HIS A 192 16.07 15.40 -4.40
C HIS A 192 15.57 15.74 -5.82
N ALA A 193 14.47 15.13 -6.25
CA ALA A 193 13.85 15.40 -7.56
C ALA A 193 13.31 16.84 -7.70
N LEU A 194 13.02 17.50 -6.58
CA LEU A 194 12.54 18.89 -6.50
C LEU A 194 13.66 19.91 -6.17
N GLY A 195 14.91 19.46 -5.96
CA GLY A 195 16.01 20.33 -5.54
C GLY A 195 15.85 20.91 -4.12
N LEU A 196 15.03 20.29 -3.28
CA LEU A 196 14.74 20.69 -1.91
C LEU A 196 15.77 20.15 -0.90
N PRO A 197 15.89 20.73 0.30
CA PRO A 197 16.84 20.28 1.32
C PRO A 197 16.66 18.80 1.71
N VAL A 198 17.72 18.03 1.53
CA VAL A 198 17.81 16.59 1.85
C VAL A 198 18.01 16.39 3.37
N GLY A 199 17.32 15.43 3.97
CA GLY A 199 17.29 15.25 5.42
C GLY A 199 17.19 13.79 5.90
N PRO A 200 17.07 13.54 7.21
CA PRO A 200 17.01 12.19 7.79
C PRO A 200 15.91 11.28 7.19
N LYS A 201 14.76 11.85 6.81
CA LYS A 201 13.65 11.11 6.17
C LYS A 201 13.85 10.87 4.65
N SER A 202 14.91 11.43 4.06
CA SER A 202 15.37 11.11 2.70
C SER A 202 16.04 9.74 2.68
N ASP A 203 16.93 9.49 3.65
CA ASP A 203 17.62 8.21 3.79
C ASP A 203 16.65 7.04 4.01
N VAL A 204 15.56 7.28 4.76
CA VAL A 204 14.48 6.30 4.98
C VAL A 204 13.76 5.94 3.68
N TYR A 205 13.47 6.93 2.83
CA TYR A 205 12.84 6.72 1.53
C TYR A 205 13.77 5.93 0.58
N SER A 206 15.04 6.30 0.51
CA SER A 206 16.06 5.60 -0.30
C SER A 206 16.32 4.18 0.20
N LEU A 207 16.27 3.95 1.52
CA LEU A 207 16.29 2.60 2.10
C LEU A 207 15.03 1.81 1.74
N ALA A 208 13.84 2.41 1.76
CA ALA A 208 12.60 1.73 1.36
C ALA A 208 12.68 1.22 -0.11
N LEU A 209 13.14 2.06 -1.04
CA LEU A 209 13.40 1.63 -2.43
C LEU A 209 14.45 0.51 -2.52
N THR A 210 15.55 0.64 -1.78
CA THR A 210 16.60 -0.39 -1.69
C THR A 210 16.06 -1.73 -1.19
N LEU A 211 15.15 -1.72 -0.21
CA LEU A 211 14.53 -2.93 0.35
C LEU A 211 13.46 -3.52 -0.56
N VAL A 212 12.64 -2.71 -1.25
CA VAL A 212 11.69 -3.22 -2.25
C VAL A 212 12.42 -3.97 -3.36
N GLU A 213 13.42 -3.33 -3.98
CA GLU A 213 14.23 -3.99 -5.03
C GLU A 213 14.91 -5.26 -4.51
N SER A 214 15.39 -5.25 -3.27
CA SER A 214 16.06 -6.42 -2.68
C SER A 214 15.22 -7.70 -2.68
N VAL A 215 13.88 -7.56 -2.63
CA VAL A 215 12.93 -8.69 -2.63
C VAL A 215 12.32 -8.92 -4.02
N THR A 216 11.90 -7.86 -4.72
CA THR A 216 11.16 -7.97 -5.99
C THR A 216 12.07 -8.04 -7.23
N GLY A 217 13.34 -7.65 -7.10
CA GLY A 217 14.24 -7.43 -8.23
C GLY A 217 13.89 -6.21 -9.09
N GLN A 218 12.96 -5.36 -8.66
CA GLN A 218 12.44 -4.21 -9.41
C GLN A 218 12.42 -2.95 -8.54
N VAL A 219 13.03 -1.86 -9.02
CA VAL A 219 13.00 -0.56 -8.32
C VAL A 219 11.73 0.22 -8.71
N PRO A 220 10.87 0.61 -7.75
CA PRO A 220 9.73 1.49 -8.03
C PRO A 220 10.14 2.81 -8.69
N PHE A 221 9.29 3.31 -9.58
CA PHE A 221 9.50 4.56 -10.34
C PHE A 221 10.74 4.58 -11.27
N ALA A 222 11.37 3.44 -11.56
CA ALA A 222 12.45 3.35 -12.54
C ALA A 222 11.96 3.66 -13.97
N ALA A 223 12.76 4.39 -14.73
CA ALA A 223 12.57 4.66 -16.15
C ALA A 223 13.94 4.77 -16.87
N ASP A 224 13.93 4.87 -18.20
CA ASP A 224 15.15 4.83 -19.03
C ASP A 224 16.07 6.06 -18.89
N THR A 225 15.61 7.12 -18.22
CA THR A 225 16.40 8.34 -17.97
C THR A 225 16.30 8.78 -16.51
N SER A 226 17.34 9.45 -16.02
CA SER A 226 17.37 10.03 -14.67
C SER A 226 16.22 11.02 -14.44
N VAL A 227 15.95 11.90 -15.42
CA VAL A 227 14.85 12.87 -15.33
C VAL A 227 13.48 12.18 -15.25
N ALA A 228 13.19 11.20 -16.12
CA ALA A 228 11.94 10.46 -16.05
C ALA A 228 11.80 9.68 -14.72
N THR A 229 12.90 9.07 -14.25
CA THR A 229 12.97 8.33 -12.97
C THR A 229 12.70 9.24 -11.75
N LEU A 230 13.16 10.50 -11.81
CA LEU A 230 12.92 11.51 -10.77
C LEU A 230 11.49 12.07 -10.85
N SER A 231 10.98 12.41 -12.04
CA SER A 231 9.60 12.88 -12.22
C SER A 231 8.56 11.80 -11.87
N ALA A 232 8.85 10.52 -12.11
CA ALA A 232 7.89 9.43 -11.95
C ALA A 232 7.40 9.22 -10.51
N ARG A 233 8.19 9.63 -9.50
CA ARG A 233 7.87 9.51 -8.06
C ARG A 233 7.19 10.74 -7.44
N LEU A 234 7.08 11.84 -8.19
CA LEU A 234 6.43 13.05 -7.69
C LEU A 234 4.92 12.81 -7.55
N ASN A 235 4.37 13.16 -6.38
CA ASN A 235 2.95 13.04 -6.03
C ASN A 235 2.34 11.62 -6.22
N LYS A 236 3.16 10.56 -6.13
CA LYS A 236 2.70 9.16 -6.17
C LYS A 236 3.17 8.38 -4.95
N LEU A 237 2.33 7.45 -4.51
CA LEU A 237 2.69 6.47 -3.47
C LEU A 237 3.61 5.40 -4.07
N MET A 238 4.45 4.80 -3.23
CA MET A 238 5.31 3.68 -3.63
C MET A 238 4.48 2.42 -3.87
N SER A 239 4.51 1.89 -5.09
CA SER A 239 3.93 0.60 -5.43
C SER A 239 4.69 -0.52 -4.72
N VAL A 240 3.99 -1.28 -3.86
CA VAL A 240 4.53 -2.41 -3.10
C VAL A 240 3.87 -3.72 -3.57
N SER A 241 4.68 -4.76 -3.79
CA SER A 241 4.19 -6.07 -4.23
C SER A 241 3.71 -6.93 -3.06
N ALA A 242 2.85 -7.91 -3.34
CA ALA A 242 2.44 -8.94 -2.38
C ALA A 242 3.63 -9.78 -1.88
N ASP A 243 4.71 -9.91 -2.66
CA ASP A 243 5.95 -10.64 -2.30
C ASP A 243 6.64 -10.08 -1.04
N LEU A 244 6.35 -8.83 -0.69
CA LEU A 244 6.86 -8.16 0.51
C LEU A 244 6.12 -8.61 1.78
N GLY A 245 4.94 -9.23 1.65
CA GLY A 245 4.10 -9.67 2.77
C GLY A 245 3.87 -8.54 3.77
N ALA A 246 4.13 -8.83 5.06
CA ALA A 246 3.99 -7.85 6.14
C ALA A 246 4.98 -6.65 6.07
N LEU A 247 5.98 -6.64 5.17
CA LEU A 247 6.77 -5.43 4.90
C LEU A 247 6.00 -4.40 4.06
N ALA A 248 4.99 -4.80 3.27
CA ALA A 248 4.39 -3.96 2.23
C ALA A 248 3.88 -2.61 2.77
N SER A 249 3.10 -2.62 3.85
CA SER A 249 2.55 -1.40 4.47
C SER A 249 3.62 -0.53 5.14
N VAL A 250 4.69 -1.14 5.67
CA VAL A 250 5.80 -0.43 6.30
C VAL A 250 6.68 0.25 5.25
N LEU A 251 6.94 -0.42 4.13
CA LEU A 251 7.70 0.10 3.00
C LEU A 251 6.92 1.17 2.22
N GLU A 252 5.60 1.00 2.04
CA GLU A 252 4.71 2.04 1.49
C GLU A 252 4.85 3.34 2.29
N ARG A 253 4.65 3.29 3.61
CA ARG A 253 4.72 4.48 4.45
C ARG A 253 6.13 5.10 4.51
N ALA A 254 7.18 4.29 4.52
CA ALA A 254 8.56 4.79 4.39
C ALA A 254 8.80 5.46 3.01
N GLY A 255 8.07 5.00 1.99
CA GLY A 255 8.09 5.44 0.60
C GLY A 255 7.10 6.53 0.20
N ARG A 256 6.43 7.21 1.15
CA ARG A 256 5.45 8.27 0.84
C ARG A 256 6.10 9.54 0.27
N PRO A 257 5.42 10.29 -0.61
CA PRO A 257 5.99 11.49 -1.21
C PRO A 257 6.20 12.61 -0.18
N VAL A 258 5.23 12.81 0.73
CA VAL A 258 5.28 13.86 1.76
C VAL A 258 6.22 13.48 2.90
N LEU A 259 7.04 14.44 3.37
CA LEU A 259 8.03 14.21 4.42
C LEU A 259 7.41 13.94 5.80
N GLU A 260 6.25 14.50 6.11
CA GLU A 260 5.62 14.36 7.43
C GLU A 260 5.13 12.93 7.68
N ASP A 261 4.47 12.31 6.69
CA ASP A 261 3.97 10.93 6.75
C ASP A 261 5.06 9.87 6.99
N ARG A 262 6.25 10.06 6.38
CA ARG A 262 7.36 9.11 6.44
C ARG A 262 7.87 8.93 7.86
N PHE A 263 8.34 7.73 8.16
CA PHE A 263 9.06 7.45 9.41
C PHE A 263 10.41 8.18 9.49
N THR A 264 10.88 8.45 10.71
CA THR A 264 12.33 8.56 11.00
C THR A 264 12.99 7.17 11.01
N ALA A 265 14.32 7.09 10.97
CA ALA A 265 15.03 5.80 11.01
C ALA A 265 14.73 4.97 12.28
N VAL A 266 14.46 5.62 13.42
CA VAL A 266 14.07 4.95 14.67
C VAL A 266 12.66 4.37 14.59
N GLU A 267 11.70 5.11 14.05
CA GLU A 267 10.33 4.65 13.89
C GLU A 267 10.21 3.56 12.81
N PHE A 268 10.97 3.69 11.71
CA PHE A 268 11.03 2.68 10.66
C PHE A 268 11.62 1.37 11.21
N GLY A 269 12.70 1.44 11.98
CA GLY A 269 13.26 0.29 12.69
C GLY A 269 12.25 -0.38 13.65
N ARG A 270 11.46 0.41 14.39
CA ARG A 270 10.38 -0.13 15.25
C ARG A 270 9.26 -0.79 14.44
N ALA A 271 8.83 -0.18 13.33
CA ALA A 271 7.80 -0.73 12.46
C ALA A 271 8.25 -2.02 11.75
N LEU A 272 9.52 -2.11 11.36
CA LEU A 272 10.14 -3.35 10.87
C LEU A 272 10.15 -4.45 11.94
N VAL A 273 10.42 -4.13 13.22
CA VAL A 273 10.28 -5.13 14.32
C VAL A 273 8.83 -5.60 14.47
N GLY A 274 7.85 -4.69 14.43
CA GLY A 274 6.43 -5.07 14.50
C GLY A 274 5.97 -5.95 13.33
N ALA A 275 6.52 -5.73 12.12
CA ALA A 275 6.25 -6.58 10.97
C ALA A 275 6.85 -8.00 11.11
N ALA A 276 7.94 -8.15 11.87
CA ALA A 276 8.64 -9.43 12.05
C ALA A 276 7.78 -10.51 12.75
N GLU A 277 6.78 -10.12 13.54
CA GLU A 277 5.85 -11.04 14.22
C GLU A 277 5.02 -11.87 13.23
N PHE A 278 4.85 -11.39 11.99
CA PHE A 278 4.04 -11.99 10.94
C PHE A 278 4.88 -12.63 9.82
N MET A 279 6.15 -12.95 10.07
CA MET A 279 7.09 -13.44 9.06
C MET A 279 7.77 -14.78 9.43
N PRO A 280 8.14 -15.61 8.44
CA PRO A 280 9.01 -16.75 8.68
C PRO A 280 10.39 -16.29 9.16
N ARG A 281 11.08 -17.13 9.94
CA ARG A 281 12.43 -16.81 10.45
C ARG A 281 13.40 -16.58 9.28
N PRO A 282 14.25 -15.54 9.31
CA PRO A 282 15.19 -15.27 8.24
C PRO A 282 16.29 -16.32 8.18
N GLU A 283 16.44 -16.97 7.03
CA GLU A 283 17.64 -17.75 6.72
C GLU A 283 18.87 -16.84 6.57
N PRO A 284 20.09 -17.33 6.84
CA PRO A 284 21.31 -16.57 6.58
C PRO A 284 21.43 -16.17 5.10
N ILE A 285 21.65 -14.88 4.83
CA ILE A 285 21.95 -14.40 3.48
C ILE A 285 23.22 -15.11 2.98
N ALA A 286 23.19 -15.64 1.76
CA ALA A 286 24.33 -16.29 1.12
C ALA A 286 25.34 -15.24 0.62
N VAL A 287 26.10 -14.68 1.57
CA VAL A 287 27.11 -13.62 1.41
C VAL A 287 28.20 -14.03 0.42
N VAL A 288 28.40 -13.24 -0.65
CA VAL A 288 29.27 -13.59 -1.78
C VAL A 288 30.71 -13.14 -1.53
N GLY A 289 31.46 -13.94 -0.78
CA GLY A 289 32.87 -13.68 -0.45
C GLY A 289 33.68 -14.88 0.04
N LEU A 290 33.05 -15.91 0.61
CA LEU A 290 33.71 -17.07 1.21
C LEU A 290 34.36 -18.06 0.22
N GLY A 291 34.28 -17.80 -1.09
CA GLY A 291 34.75 -18.68 -2.18
C GLY A 291 36.27 -18.84 -2.32
N ARG A 292 37.03 -18.86 -1.22
CA ARG A 292 38.46 -19.21 -1.19
C ARG A 292 38.87 -20.21 -0.09
N PHE A 293 37.96 -20.58 0.82
CA PHE A 293 38.16 -21.66 1.78
C PHE A 293 36.79 -22.33 2.06
N GLY A 294 36.52 -23.54 1.54
CA GLY A 294 35.24 -24.18 1.87
C GLY A 294 34.73 -25.42 1.12
N ASP A 295 35.43 -26.01 0.14
CA ASP A 295 35.01 -27.29 -0.50
C ASP A 295 35.19 -28.52 0.41
N ALA A 296 34.84 -28.37 1.69
CA ALA A 296 35.00 -29.34 2.77
C ALA A 296 33.83 -29.36 3.76
N ALA A 297 32.74 -28.62 3.48
CA ALA A 297 31.50 -28.62 4.29
C ALA A 297 30.32 -29.35 3.62
N ALA A 298 30.47 -29.78 2.37
CA ALA A 298 29.44 -30.43 1.57
C ALA A 298 29.52 -31.98 1.63
N SER A 299 29.70 -32.55 2.83
CA SER A 299 29.58 -34.00 3.09
C SER A 299 29.62 -34.35 4.58
N LEU A 300 28.48 -34.22 5.25
CA LEU A 300 28.17 -35.02 6.45
C LEU A 300 26.79 -35.68 6.24
N PRO A 301 26.64 -36.98 6.56
CA PRO A 301 25.45 -37.73 6.21
C PRO A 301 24.25 -37.42 7.11
N GLU A 302 23.06 -37.56 6.54
CA GLU A 302 21.78 -37.51 7.23
C GLU A 302 21.56 -38.77 8.07
N SER A 303 21.52 -38.61 9.40
CA SER A 303 21.15 -39.65 10.38
C SER A 303 21.01 -39.00 11.77
N ALA A 304 20.21 -39.47 12.72
CA ALA A 304 19.01 -40.32 12.72
C ALA A 304 18.38 -40.17 14.13
N ASP A 305 17.10 -40.51 14.31
CA ASP A 305 16.41 -40.41 15.61
C ASP A 305 17.07 -41.32 16.69
N PRO A 306 17.54 -40.77 17.83
CA PRO A 306 18.18 -41.54 18.90
C PRO A 306 17.21 -41.88 20.04
N THR A 307 16.00 -42.35 19.73
CA THR A 307 15.01 -42.79 20.73
C THR A 307 14.98 -44.31 20.91
N ASP A 308 16.08 -44.93 21.34
CA ASP A 308 16.03 -46.32 21.83
C ASP A 308 17.14 -46.73 22.83
N ALA A 309 16.82 -47.73 23.65
CA ALA A 309 17.66 -48.58 24.50
C ALA A 309 18.50 -48.04 25.71
N HIS A 310 17.94 -48.26 26.91
CA HIS A 310 18.59 -48.99 28.04
C HIS A 310 19.87 -48.46 28.75
N GLY A 311 19.69 -47.39 29.50
CA GLY A 311 20.11 -47.14 30.90
C GLY A 311 21.29 -47.88 31.59
N VAL A 312 22.15 -47.07 32.23
CA VAL A 312 22.93 -47.40 33.46
C VAL A 312 22.68 -46.29 34.50
N ASN A 313 22.80 -46.60 35.80
CA ASN A 313 22.23 -45.80 36.89
C ASN A 313 23.12 -44.64 37.40
N ILE A 314 22.50 -43.64 38.02
CA ILE A 314 23.12 -42.40 38.54
C ILE A 314 23.33 -42.51 40.06
N THR A 315 24.58 -42.72 40.53
CA THR A 315 24.86 -42.60 41.99
C THR A 315 26.30 -42.21 42.38
N GLU A 316 27.34 -42.69 41.69
CA GLU A 316 28.70 -42.70 42.29
C GLU A 316 29.57 -41.45 42.03
N ALA A 317 29.20 -40.56 41.11
CA ALA A 317 30.07 -39.46 40.64
C ALA A 317 30.09 -38.18 41.51
N ILE A 318 29.46 -38.17 42.70
CA ILE A 318 29.22 -36.94 43.49
C ILE A 318 30.15 -36.79 44.72
N ALA A 319 30.94 -37.82 45.07
CA ALA A 319 31.63 -37.92 46.37
C ALA A 319 33.16 -37.68 46.36
N ALA A 320 33.66 -36.67 45.61
CA ALA A 320 35.08 -36.30 45.62
C ALA A 320 35.35 -34.78 45.59
N VAL A 321 35.20 -34.13 46.75
CA VAL A 321 36.12 -33.11 47.33
C VAL A 321 36.86 -32.21 46.32
N ARG A 322 36.41 -30.97 46.02
CA ARG A 322 36.51 -29.73 46.85
C ARG A 322 37.89 -29.44 47.46
N ALA A 323 38.64 -28.54 46.81
CA ALA A 323 39.60 -27.65 47.47
C ALA A 323 39.64 -26.28 46.73
N ASP A 324 39.93 -25.22 47.47
CA ASP A 324 40.01 -23.81 47.07
C ASP A 324 41.10 -23.51 46.01
N GLU A 325 41.14 -22.37 45.30
CA GLU A 325 40.17 -21.30 44.95
C GLU A 325 40.93 -20.30 44.04
N ARG A 326 40.30 -19.71 43.01
CA ARG A 326 40.38 -18.26 42.58
C ARG A 326 40.12 -17.99 41.09
N ALA A 327 39.80 -16.72 40.84
CA ALA A 327 39.51 -16.05 39.56
C ALA A 327 38.12 -16.34 38.96
N PRO A 328 37.36 -15.32 38.51
CA PRO A 328 35.92 -15.46 38.27
C PRO A 328 35.54 -15.72 36.80
N THR A 329 34.46 -16.46 36.59
CA THR A 329 33.70 -16.52 35.33
C THR A 329 32.66 -15.39 35.25
N PRO A 330 32.26 -14.96 34.03
CA PRO A 330 31.23 -13.94 33.85
C PRO A 330 29.82 -14.50 34.11
N PRO A 331 28.86 -13.67 34.57
CA PRO A 331 27.47 -14.08 34.72
C PRO A 331 26.78 -14.24 33.35
N SER A 332 26.00 -15.30 33.21
CA SER A 332 25.09 -15.51 32.08
C SER A 332 23.81 -14.69 32.24
N ALA A 333 23.13 -14.42 31.12
CA ALA A 333 21.90 -13.64 31.13
C ALA A 333 20.69 -14.45 31.64
N GLN A 334 19.86 -13.81 32.47
CA GLN A 334 18.45 -14.14 32.64
C GLN A 334 17.62 -12.85 32.50
N ASN A 335 16.35 -13.02 32.15
CA ASN A 335 15.44 -11.98 31.64
C ASN A 335 15.32 -10.73 32.53
N ASP A 336 15.59 -9.54 31.97
CA ASP A 336 15.13 -8.27 32.58
C ASP A 336 14.86 -7.13 31.55
N SER A 337 14.63 -7.49 30.29
CA SER A 337 14.50 -6.57 29.15
C SER A 337 13.26 -5.65 29.16
N LEU A 338 12.45 -5.67 30.22
CA LEU A 338 11.23 -4.87 30.38
C LEU A 338 11.32 -3.79 31.48
N ALA A 339 12.36 -3.80 32.32
CA ALA A 339 12.52 -2.83 33.41
C ALA A 339 12.97 -1.44 32.91
N LEU A 340 13.90 -1.40 31.94
CA LEU A 340 14.57 -0.17 31.46
C LEU A 340 13.67 0.82 30.69
N LEU A 341 12.42 0.44 30.38
CA LEU A 341 11.42 1.32 29.75
C LEU A 341 10.52 2.09 30.74
N ARG A 342 10.76 1.96 32.05
CA ARG A 342 9.94 2.58 33.12
C ARG A 342 10.71 3.51 34.06
N SER A 343 11.94 3.91 33.71
CA SER A 343 12.83 4.69 34.59
C SER A 343 13.47 5.92 33.92
N LEU A 344 12.77 6.54 32.97
CA LEU A 344 13.09 7.89 32.50
C LEU A 344 12.29 8.91 33.32
N PRO A 345 12.91 9.95 33.91
CA PRO A 345 12.18 10.98 34.65
C PRO A 345 11.55 12.02 33.71
N ASP A 346 10.32 12.43 33.99
CA ASP A 346 9.53 13.43 33.21
C ASP A 346 10.03 14.89 33.34
N ALA A 347 11.34 15.11 33.50
CA ALA A 347 11.95 16.34 33.99
C ALA A 347 12.84 17.07 32.95
N VAL A 348 12.41 17.18 31.69
CA VAL A 348 13.01 18.09 30.69
C VAL A 348 11.92 18.84 29.89
N LEU A 349 10.94 19.39 30.61
CA LEU A 349 9.92 20.30 30.07
C LEU A 349 9.76 21.56 30.94
N ASP A 350 10.87 22.25 31.19
CA ASP A 350 10.85 23.71 31.42
C ASP A 350 12.26 24.30 31.26
N GLY A 351 12.40 25.28 30.36
CA GLY A 351 13.64 26.00 30.09
C GLY A 351 13.34 27.29 29.35
N PRO A 352 13.99 28.43 29.69
CA PRO A 352 13.64 29.72 29.12
C PRO A 352 13.94 29.77 27.60
N PRO A 353 13.13 30.51 26.82
CA PRO A 353 13.23 30.52 25.36
C PRO A 353 14.59 31.06 24.89
N ILE A 354 15.31 30.25 24.12
CA ILE A 354 16.56 30.64 23.47
C ILE A 354 16.20 31.61 22.32
N ALA A 355 16.66 32.86 22.42
CA ALA A 355 16.43 33.87 21.39
C ALA A 355 17.16 33.49 20.09
N MET A 356 16.41 33.40 18.97
CA MET A 356 17.01 33.24 17.65
C MET A 356 17.60 34.57 17.16
N PRO A 357 18.77 34.56 16.48
CA PRO A 357 19.34 35.76 15.89
C PRO A 357 18.50 36.25 14.71
N THR A 358 18.12 37.53 14.71
CA THR A 358 17.36 38.15 13.62
C THR A 358 18.19 38.21 12.34
N VAL A 359 17.84 37.41 11.34
CA VAL A 359 18.40 37.52 9.99
C VAL A 359 17.75 38.70 9.28
N GLN A 360 18.58 39.67 8.86
CA GLN A 360 18.12 40.87 8.18
C GLN A 360 17.71 40.55 6.73
N ALA A 361 16.45 40.83 6.38
CA ALA A 361 15.92 40.52 5.05
C ALA A 361 16.57 41.39 3.95
N VAL A 362 17.12 40.73 2.94
CA VAL A 362 17.55 41.37 1.68
C VAL A 362 16.37 41.32 0.70
N PRO A 363 15.96 42.45 0.08
CA PRO A 363 14.86 42.45 -0.87
C PRO A 363 15.24 41.69 -2.16
N PRO A 364 14.32 40.93 -2.77
CA PRO A 364 14.59 40.23 -4.02
C PRO A 364 14.78 41.21 -5.18
N ALA A 365 15.69 40.85 -6.10
CA ALA A 365 15.84 41.55 -7.38
C ALA A 365 14.60 41.34 -8.26
N PRO A 366 14.24 42.29 -9.15
CA PRO A 366 13.10 42.14 -10.04
C PRO A 366 13.29 40.95 -10.99
N LEU A 367 12.24 40.13 -11.13
CA LEU A 367 12.18 39.07 -12.12
C LEU A 367 12.20 39.68 -13.53
N SER A 368 13.02 39.11 -14.41
CA SER A 368 12.97 39.39 -15.85
C SER A 368 12.09 38.34 -16.53
N ASP A 369 11.14 38.79 -17.35
CA ASP A 369 10.22 37.87 -18.04
C ASP A 369 10.97 36.91 -18.98
N PRO A 370 10.58 35.62 -19.05
CA PRO A 370 11.10 34.69 -20.04
C PRO A 370 10.62 35.06 -21.45
N PRO A 371 11.43 34.89 -22.51
CA PRO A 371 11.07 35.29 -23.86
C PRO A 371 9.92 34.43 -24.41
N VAL A 372 8.87 35.10 -24.90
CA VAL A 372 7.76 34.45 -25.62
C VAL A 372 8.26 33.96 -26.99
N VAL A 373 8.32 32.64 -27.17
CA VAL A 373 8.63 32.01 -28.47
C VAL A 373 7.32 31.54 -29.12
N THR A 374 6.74 32.38 -29.96
CA THR A 374 5.61 32.00 -30.82
C THR A 374 6.10 31.36 -32.13
N ALA A 375 5.89 30.06 -32.29
CA ALA A 375 5.99 29.37 -33.58
C ALA A 375 4.89 28.29 -33.66
N PRO A 376 4.07 28.25 -34.73
CA PRO A 376 3.05 27.22 -34.88
C PRO A 376 3.69 25.90 -35.35
N VAL A 377 3.25 24.77 -34.78
CA VAL A 377 3.52 23.44 -35.33
C VAL A 377 2.31 23.01 -36.15
N GLU A 378 2.50 22.98 -37.46
CA GLU A 378 1.48 22.61 -38.44
C GLU A 378 1.36 21.07 -38.52
N PHE A 379 0.19 20.53 -38.21
CA PHE A 379 -0.09 19.10 -38.32
C PHE A 379 -0.56 18.75 -39.73
N GLU A 380 0.37 18.28 -40.58
CA GLU A 380 0.01 17.69 -41.87
C GLU A 380 -0.92 16.47 -41.66
N ARG A 381 -2.14 16.58 -42.19
CA ARG A 381 -3.09 15.48 -42.37
C ARG A 381 -3.13 15.11 -43.85
N LEU A 382 -2.83 13.85 -44.19
CA LEU A 382 -3.16 13.21 -45.48
C LEU A 382 -2.88 11.69 -45.36
N PRO A 383 -3.60 10.81 -46.08
CA PRO A 383 -5.02 10.57 -45.81
C PRO A 383 -5.35 9.09 -45.56
N ALA A 384 -6.56 8.82 -45.07
CA ALA A 384 -7.17 7.51 -45.21
C ALA A 384 -7.68 7.31 -46.66
N ALA A 385 -7.38 6.16 -47.26
CA ALA A 385 -7.92 5.75 -48.56
C ALA A 385 -8.34 4.27 -48.49
N GLY A 386 -9.63 4.03 -48.32
CA GLY A 386 -10.23 2.69 -48.44
C GLY A 386 -10.73 2.46 -49.87
N SER A 387 -10.66 1.20 -50.34
CA SER A 387 -11.29 0.76 -51.59
C SER A 387 -12.47 -0.17 -51.28
N HIS A 388 -13.68 0.28 -51.57
CA HIS A 388 -14.86 -0.60 -51.65
C HIS A 388 -14.71 -1.62 -52.79
N ILE A 389 -15.44 -2.73 -52.72
CA ILE A 389 -16.42 -3.12 -53.76
C ILE A 389 -17.37 -4.23 -53.22
N THR A 390 -18.66 -3.98 -53.47
CA THR A 390 -19.92 -4.71 -53.25
C THR A 390 -19.96 -6.25 -53.12
N ASP A 391 -20.67 -6.72 -52.09
CA ASP A 391 -21.97 -7.44 -52.11
C ASP A 391 -22.27 -8.68 -53.00
N GLU A 392 -23.10 -9.56 -52.40
CA GLU A 392 -24.02 -10.59 -52.95
C GLU A 392 -23.52 -11.62 -54.01
N HIS A 393 -23.51 -12.92 -53.63
CA HIS A 393 -24.57 -13.89 -54.01
C HIS A 393 -24.43 -15.22 -53.24
N GLY A 394 -25.42 -16.11 -53.36
CA GLY A 394 -25.63 -17.29 -52.48
C GLY A 394 -24.99 -18.62 -52.90
N SER A 395 -25.52 -19.71 -52.33
CA SER A 395 -25.03 -21.10 -52.38
C SER A 395 -24.83 -21.71 -53.78
N PRO A 396 -24.03 -22.79 -53.86
CA PRO A 396 -24.43 -23.96 -54.65
C PRO A 396 -24.40 -25.30 -53.88
N ASP A 397 -25.08 -26.30 -54.46
CA ASP A 397 -25.13 -27.71 -54.04
C ASP A 397 -24.07 -28.56 -54.79
N ARG A 398 -23.85 -29.80 -54.33
CA ARG A 398 -23.18 -30.96 -54.97
C ARG A 398 -22.41 -30.81 -56.31
N ALA A 399 -21.09 -31.09 -56.21
CA ALA A 399 -20.32 -31.99 -57.12
C ALA A 399 -20.31 -31.62 -58.63
N PRO A 400 -19.93 -32.49 -59.61
CA PRO A 400 -19.15 -33.75 -59.60
C PRO A 400 -18.00 -33.79 -60.66
N VAL A 401 -17.51 -35.00 -60.99
CA VAL A 401 -16.80 -35.41 -62.25
C VAL A 401 -15.27 -35.14 -62.35
N ALA A 402 -14.40 -35.98 -62.95
CA ALA A 402 -14.28 -37.46 -63.13
C ALA A 402 -12.94 -37.80 -63.88
N THR A 403 -12.85 -39.02 -64.46
CA THR A 403 -12.06 -39.40 -65.68
C THR A 403 -10.65 -39.97 -65.43
N VAL A 404 -10.49 -41.31 -65.25
CA VAL A 404 -10.21 -42.38 -66.26
C VAL A 404 -8.70 -42.65 -66.41
N ILE A 405 -8.13 -43.88 -66.52
CA ILE A 405 -8.50 -45.23 -67.04
C ILE A 405 -8.13 -46.32 -65.97
N GLY A 406 -8.61 -47.58 -65.90
CA GLY A 406 -9.67 -48.33 -66.61
C GLY A 406 -9.28 -49.79 -66.99
N GLU A 407 -10.18 -50.77 -66.72
CA GLU A 407 -10.26 -52.18 -67.23
C GLU A 407 -9.13 -53.21 -66.95
N VAL A 408 -9.36 -54.54 -66.85
CA VAL A 408 -10.58 -55.42 -66.94
C VAL A 408 -10.67 -56.28 -65.63
N ALA A 409 -11.46 -57.35 -65.36
CA ALA A 409 -12.39 -58.33 -65.98
C ALA A 409 -13.44 -58.76 -64.89
N ALA A 410 -14.59 -59.45 -65.08
CA ALA A 410 -15.08 -60.59 -65.90
C ALA A 410 -14.64 -62.00 -65.37
N ASP A 411 -15.49 -63.01 -65.13
CA ASP A 411 -16.95 -63.27 -65.32
C ASP A 411 -17.57 -63.89 -64.02
N TRP A 412 -18.86 -64.29 -63.84
CA TRP A 412 -20.00 -64.69 -64.69
C TRP A 412 -21.35 -64.41 -63.96
N VAL A 413 -22.49 -64.33 -64.69
CA VAL A 413 -23.83 -63.90 -64.16
C VAL A 413 -24.83 -65.09 -63.96
N PRO A 414 -25.97 -65.19 -64.67
CA PRO A 414 -27.35 -64.68 -64.44
C PRO A 414 -28.28 -65.63 -63.62
N ASP A 415 -29.56 -65.38 -63.28
CA ASP A 415 -30.46 -64.19 -63.12
C ASP A 415 -31.91 -64.71 -62.82
N VAL A 416 -32.92 -63.82 -62.66
CA VAL A 416 -34.39 -64.01 -62.82
C VAL A 416 -35.24 -64.59 -61.66
N GLU A 417 -36.14 -63.73 -61.12
CA GLU A 417 -37.39 -64.02 -60.39
C GLU A 417 -38.55 -64.40 -61.37
N PRO A 418 -39.67 -65.13 -61.02
CA PRO A 418 -40.61 -64.68 -59.96
C PRO A 418 -41.64 -65.67 -59.32
N THR A 419 -42.33 -65.16 -58.28
CA THR A 419 -43.73 -65.41 -57.83
C THR A 419 -44.42 -66.81 -57.84
N ARG A 420 -44.87 -67.18 -56.61
CA ARG A 420 -46.19 -67.77 -56.23
C ARG A 420 -46.64 -69.20 -56.65
N ARG A 421 -46.82 -70.00 -55.57
CA ARG A 421 -47.96 -70.90 -55.24
C ARG A 421 -48.05 -72.34 -55.82
N THR A 422 -48.34 -73.25 -54.88
CA THR A 422 -49.15 -74.49 -54.95
C THR A 422 -48.76 -75.64 -55.87
N SER A 423 -48.44 -76.78 -55.24
CA SER A 423 -49.00 -78.09 -55.56
C SER A 423 -49.16 -78.94 -54.29
N THR A 424 -50.01 -79.97 -54.36
CA THR A 424 -50.38 -80.92 -53.28
C THR A 424 -49.68 -82.28 -53.54
N ILE A 425 -50.05 -83.35 -52.80
CA ILE A 425 -49.72 -84.81 -52.96
C ILE A 425 -48.64 -85.29 -51.96
N GLU A 426 -48.83 -86.37 -51.18
CA GLU A 426 -50.03 -87.16 -50.85
C GLU A 426 -49.87 -87.87 -49.49
N THR A 427 -50.97 -88.43 -48.97
CA THR A 427 -50.97 -89.38 -47.84
C THR A 427 -50.73 -90.81 -48.33
N VAL A 428 -50.06 -91.63 -47.54
CA VAL A 428 -50.01 -93.09 -47.71
C VAL A 428 -50.31 -93.75 -46.36
N GLU A 429 -51.33 -94.61 -46.33
CA GLU A 429 -51.63 -95.53 -45.22
C GLU A 429 -50.46 -96.54 -45.10
N GLY A 430 -50.05 -97.00 -43.93
CA GLY A 430 -50.91 -97.57 -42.92
C GLY A 430 -51.00 -99.08 -43.18
N ASP A 431 -50.13 -99.84 -42.55
CA ASP A 431 -50.31 -101.28 -42.34
C ASP A 431 -49.58 -101.70 -41.06
N ASP A 432 -50.12 -102.69 -40.36
CA ASP A 432 -49.66 -103.10 -39.02
C ASP A 432 -48.51 -104.13 -39.09
N ASP A 433 -47.55 -104.06 -38.15
CA ASP A 433 -46.78 -105.25 -37.79
C ASP A 433 -46.38 -105.29 -36.30
N VAL A 434 -46.29 -106.49 -35.74
CA VAL A 434 -46.70 -106.74 -34.35
C VAL A 434 -45.61 -107.35 -33.47
N LEU A 435 -45.36 -106.72 -32.31
CA LEU A 435 -44.65 -107.23 -31.13
C LEU A 435 -43.21 -107.78 -31.32
N ASN A 436 -42.24 -107.17 -30.62
CA ASN A 436 -41.81 -107.72 -29.31
C ASN A 436 -40.97 -106.69 -28.51
N ILE A 437 -41.27 -106.48 -27.24
CA ILE A 437 -40.49 -105.57 -26.35
C ILE A 437 -39.63 -106.42 -25.41
N ASP A 438 -38.35 -106.62 -25.76
CA ASP A 438 -37.41 -107.25 -24.83
C ASP A 438 -37.04 -106.28 -23.69
N ARG A 439 -37.37 -106.69 -22.46
CA ARG A 439 -37.65 -105.79 -21.32
C ARG A 439 -36.40 -105.25 -20.62
N ARG A 440 -35.25 -105.23 -21.30
CA ARG A 440 -33.92 -104.87 -20.76
C ARG A 440 -33.18 -103.74 -21.50
N SER A 441 -33.64 -103.30 -22.67
CA SER A 441 -33.02 -102.19 -23.41
C SER A 441 -33.48 -100.80 -22.93
N MET A 442 -34.76 -100.66 -22.56
CA MET A 442 -35.40 -99.42 -22.08
C MET A 442 -34.58 -98.66 -21.04
N LEU A 443 -33.98 -99.37 -20.08
CA LEU A 443 -33.18 -98.75 -19.01
C LEU A 443 -31.98 -97.96 -19.55
N LYS A 444 -31.38 -98.37 -20.67
CA LYS A 444 -30.23 -97.66 -21.29
C LYS A 444 -30.65 -96.33 -21.88
N TYR A 445 -31.81 -96.27 -22.54
CA TYR A 445 -32.37 -95.03 -23.10
C TYR A 445 -32.88 -94.07 -22.02
N VAL A 446 -33.46 -94.60 -20.94
CA VAL A 446 -33.83 -93.78 -19.77
C VAL A 446 -32.59 -93.21 -19.08
N ILE A 447 -31.51 -93.99 -18.92
CA ILE A 447 -30.25 -93.51 -18.34
C ILE A 447 -29.56 -92.48 -19.25
N SER A 448 -29.53 -92.68 -20.57
CA SER A 448 -28.92 -91.68 -21.47
C SER A 448 -29.74 -90.38 -21.54
N ALA A 449 -31.07 -90.47 -21.54
CA ALA A 449 -31.95 -89.30 -21.43
C ALA A 449 -31.74 -88.56 -20.10
N LEU A 450 -31.63 -89.27 -18.98
CA LEU A 450 -31.30 -88.68 -17.67
C LEU A 450 -29.89 -88.08 -17.64
N ALA A 451 -28.90 -88.67 -18.32
CA ALA A 451 -27.55 -88.12 -18.40
C ALA A 451 -27.50 -86.83 -19.23
N VAL A 452 -28.17 -86.79 -20.38
CA VAL A 452 -28.31 -85.56 -21.19
C VAL A 452 -29.09 -84.49 -20.44
N LEU A 453 -30.17 -84.86 -19.74
CA LEU A 453 -30.91 -83.94 -18.87
C LEU A 453 -30.05 -83.43 -17.71
N ALA A 454 -29.23 -84.29 -17.09
CA ALA A 454 -28.30 -83.88 -16.03
C ALA A 454 -27.21 -82.94 -16.56
N ILE A 455 -26.67 -83.17 -17.76
CA ILE A 455 -25.70 -82.26 -18.40
C ILE A 455 -26.36 -80.93 -18.78
N ALA A 456 -27.59 -80.94 -19.29
CA ALA A 456 -28.36 -79.72 -19.59
C ALA A 456 -28.69 -78.93 -18.30
N VAL A 457 -29.09 -79.62 -17.22
CA VAL A 457 -29.35 -79.02 -15.91
C VAL A 457 -28.06 -78.49 -15.29
N LEU A 458 -26.94 -79.21 -15.35
CA LEU A 458 -25.62 -78.72 -14.92
C LEU A 458 -25.13 -77.54 -15.77
N GLY A 459 -25.44 -77.53 -17.07
CA GLY A 459 -25.18 -76.40 -17.97
C GLY A 459 -26.00 -75.17 -17.59
N VAL A 460 -27.30 -75.32 -17.29
CA VAL A 460 -28.17 -74.24 -16.81
C VAL A 460 -27.77 -73.76 -15.41
N ILE A 461 -27.36 -74.66 -14.51
CA ILE A 461 -26.85 -74.33 -13.18
C ILE A 461 -25.52 -73.57 -13.31
N GLY A 462 -24.58 -74.05 -14.13
CA GLY A 462 -23.30 -73.39 -14.40
C GLY A 462 -23.50 -72.01 -15.05
N TYR A 463 -24.37 -71.91 -16.05
CA TYR A 463 -24.73 -70.64 -16.67
C TYR A 463 -25.36 -69.66 -15.67
N ARG A 464 -26.23 -70.13 -14.76
CA ARG A 464 -26.79 -69.31 -13.68
C ARG A 464 -25.78 -68.98 -12.56
N ALA A 465 -24.76 -69.81 -12.36
CA ALA A 465 -23.67 -69.55 -11.42
C ALA A 465 -22.64 -68.54 -11.96
N LEU A 466 -22.42 -68.50 -13.28
CA LEU A 466 -21.61 -67.48 -13.96
C LEU A 466 -22.39 -66.19 -14.26
N SER A 467 -23.73 -66.22 -14.20
CA SER A 467 -24.60 -65.04 -14.36
C SER A 467 -24.53 -64.15 -13.12
N ALA A 468 -23.56 -63.23 -13.08
CA ALA A 468 -23.40 -62.27 -11.99
C ALA A 468 -24.72 -61.50 -11.71
N PRO A 469 -25.16 -61.38 -10.44
CA PRO A 469 -26.42 -60.72 -10.11
C PRO A 469 -26.35 -59.22 -10.43
N SER A 470 -27.32 -58.73 -11.19
CA SER A 470 -27.53 -57.28 -11.38
C SER A 470 -28.37 -56.70 -10.26
N ARG A 471 -27.93 -55.57 -9.70
CA ARG A 471 -28.70 -54.75 -8.73
C ARG A 471 -29.13 -53.45 -9.40
N THR A 472 -30.17 -52.82 -8.87
CA THR A 472 -30.65 -51.52 -9.36
C THR A 472 -29.85 -50.38 -8.73
N VAL A 473 -29.41 -49.41 -9.53
CA VAL A 473 -28.78 -48.18 -9.03
C VAL A 473 -29.79 -47.42 -8.16
N PRO A 474 -29.50 -47.14 -6.88
CA PRO A 474 -30.39 -46.36 -6.01
C PRO A 474 -30.34 -44.87 -6.37
N ASN A 475 -31.30 -44.08 -5.88
CA ASN A 475 -31.21 -42.63 -5.99
C ASN A 475 -30.16 -42.10 -5.00
N LEU A 476 -29.09 -41.52 -5.54
CA LEU A 476 -27.98 -40.92 -4.77
C LEU A 476 -27.91 -39.40 -4.92
N THR A 477 -28.76 -38.79 -5.76
CA THR A 477 -28.73 -37.33 -6.01
C THR A 477 -29.07 -36.56 -4.73
N GLY A 478 -28.26 -35.55 -4.39
CA GLY A 478 -28.37 -34.76 -3.16
C GLY A 478 -27.83 -35.48 -1.90
N MET A 479 -27.06 -36.56 -2.07
CA MET A 479 -26.22 -37.14 -1.01
C MET A 479 -24.76 -36.74 -1.21
N THR A 480 -24.01 -36.59 -0.11
CA THR A 480 -22.55 -36.37 -0.18
C THR A 480 -21.85 -37.57 -0.83
N GLU A 481 -20.71 -37.32 -1.50
CA GLU A 481 -19.86 -38.36 -2.12
C GLU A 481 -19.63 -39.57 -1.19
N ALA A 482 -19.35 -39.33 0.09
CA ALA A 482 -19.11 -40.37 1.09
C ALA A 482 -20.38 -41.14 1.49
N GLN A 483 -21.54 -40.48 1.60
CA GLN A 483 -22.82 -41.17 1.84
C GLN A 483 -23.21 -42.02 0.64
N ALA A 484 -23.08 -41.48 -0.57
CA ALA A 484 -23.36 -42.18 -1.81
C ALA A 484 -22.49 -43.44 -1.96
N ALA A 485 -21.19 -43.34 -1.72
CA ALA A 485 -20.27 -44.48 -1.73
C ALA A 485 -20.65 -45.56 -0.69
N ASN A 486 -20.98 -45.16 0.55
CA ASN A 486 -21.39 -46.09 1.60
C ASN A 486 -22.70 -46.84 1.26
N VAL A 487 -23.66 -46.18 0.59
CA VAL A 487 -24.93 -46.80 0.17
C VAL A 487 -24.73 -47.87 -0.92
N VAL A 488 -23.63 -47.82 -1.69
CA VAL A 488 -23.37 -48.76 -2.79
C VAL A 488 -22.19 -49.72 -2.58
N ALA A 489 -21.42 -49.57 -1.50
CA ALA A 489 -20.25 -50.41 -1.20
C ALA A 489 -20.57 -51.93 -1.27
N ASP A 490 -21.68 -52.36 -0.66
CA ASP A 490 -22.12 -53.76 -0.62
C ASP A 490 -22.60 -54.31 -1.99
N ASN A 491 -22.68 -53.49 -3.04
CA ASN A 491 -23.04 -53.92 -4.39
C ASN A 491 -21.85 -54.51 -5.16
N GLY A 492 -20.62 -54.15 -4.81
CA GLY A 492 -19.42 -54.57 -5.53
C GLY A 492 -19.37 -54.03 -6.97
N TRP A 493 -19.80 -52.78 -7.16
CA TRP A 493 -19.53 -51.98 -8.35
C TRP A 493 -18.18 -51.26 -8.21
N GLU A 494 -17.56 -50.93 -9.32
CA GLU A 494 -16.43 -49.99 -9.33
C GLU A 494 -16.96 -48.55 -9.32
N LEU A 495 -16.32 -47.62 -8.60
CA LEU A 495 -16.79 -46.24 -8.50
C LEU A 495 -15.84 -45.28 -9.21
N GLU A 496 -16.32 -44.62 -10.26
CA GLU A 496 -15.65 -43.48 -10.89
C GLU A 496 -16.27 -42.19 -10.33
N VAL A 497 -15.47 -41.27 -9.79
CA VAL A 497 -15.96 -39.94 -9.38
C VAL A 497 -15.58 -38.91 -10.44
N ARG A 498 -16.60 -38.30 -11.05
CA ARG A 498 -16.45 -37.25 -12.06
C ARG A 498 -16.99 -35.94 -11.48
N ARG A 499 -16.25 -34.85 -11.60
CA ARG A 499 -16.61 -33.57 -10.97
C ARG A 499 -17.05 -32.53 -12.00
N VAL A 500 -18.11 -31.81 -11.66
CA VAL A 500 -18.78 -30.81 -12.52
C VAL A 500 -19.23 -29.65 -11.65
N ARG A 501 -19.14 -28.42 -12.17
CA ARG A 501 -19.70 -27.23 -11.51
C ARG A 501 -21.21 -27.16 -11.75
N ASP A 502 -21.99 -26.99 -10.70
CA ASP A 502 -23.46 -26.96 -10.75
C ASP A 502 -24.02 -25.88 -9.81
N ASP A 503 -25.14 -25.27 -10.19
CA ASP A 503 -25.81 -24.22 -9.41
C ASP A 503 -26.92 -24.78 -8.48
N GLY A 504 -27.29 -26.06 -8.62
CA GLY A 504 -28.42 -26.68 -7.94
C GLY A 504 -28.07 -27.53 -6.71
N GLN A 505 -26.88 -28.12 -6.65
CA GLN A 505 -26.40 -28.96 -5.53
C GLN A 505 -25.17 -28.37 -4.83
N ALA A 506 -25.10 -28.55 -3.51
CA ALA A 506 -23.98 -28.06 -2.72
C ALA A 506 -22.66 -28.79 -3.06
N GLN A 507 -21.52 -28.14 -2.80
CA GLN A 507 -20.21 -28.69 -3.12
C GLN A 507 -19.96 -29.99 -2.35
N GLY A 508 -19.63 -31.07 -3.06
CA GLY A 508 -19.44 -32.41 -2.52
C GLY A 508 -20.67 -33.33 -2.59
N ASP A 509 -21.84 -32.81 -3.01
CA ASP A 509 -23.04 -33.63 -3.24
C ASP A 509 -23.11 -34.18 -4.67
N VAL A 510 -23.71 -35.36 -4.82
CA VAL A 510 -23.96 -36.01 -6.10
C VAL A 510 -25.07 -35.27 -6.86
N VAL A 511 -24.73 -34.74 -8.03
CA VAL A 511 -25.66 -34.13 -8.99
C VAL A 511 -26.47 -35.24 -9.71
N ARG A 512 -25.77 -36.26 -10.24
CA ARG A 512 -26.39 -37.42 -10.90
C ARG A 512 -25.48 -38.64 -10.90
N THR A 513 -26.03 -39.79 -11.23
CA THR A 513 -25.25 -41.01 -11.53
C THR A 513 -25.24 -41.32 -13.03
N ASP A 514 -24.33 -42.19 -13.44
CA ASP A 514 -24.28 -42.82 -14.77
C ASP A 514 -23.80 -44.28 -14.61
N PRO A 515 -24.64 -45.32 -14.81
CA PRO A 515 -26.06 -45.28 -15.20
C PRO A 515 -26.99 -44.56 -14.20
N ALA A 516 -28.22 -44.27 -14.62
CA ALA A 516 -29.17 -43.48 -13.84
C ALA A 516 -29.84 -44.29 -12.71
N SER A 517 -30.38 -43.59 -11.71
CA SER A 517 -31.19 -44.18 -10.65
C SER A 517 -32.35 -45.02 -11.22
N GLY A 518 -32.34 -46.33 -10.96
CA GLY A 518 -33.28 -47.31 -11.48
C GLY A 518 -32.66 -48.32 -12.48
N ASP A 519 -31.55 -47.96 -13.14
CA ASP A 519 -30.86 -48.84 -14.09
C ASP A 519 -30.23 -50.06 -13.42
N ARG A 520 -29.98 -51.12 -14.19
CA ARG A 520 -29.47 -52.41 -13.68
C ARG A 520 -27.97 -52.59 -13.98
N LEU A 521 -27.16 -52.58 -12.92
CA LEU A 521 -25.70 -52.68 -12.99
C LEU A 521 -25.23 -54.00 -12.35
N ARG A 522 -24.32 -54.73 -13.00
CA ARG A 522 -23.80 -56.04 -12.53
C ARG A 522 -22.64 -55.83 -11.57
N LYS A 523 -22.40 -56.81 -10.70
CA LYS A 523 -21.19 -56.82 -9.87
C LYS A 523 -19.94 -56.82 -10.76
N GLY A 524 -19.05 -55.86 -10.56
CA GLY A 524 -17.85 -55.62 -11.36
C GLY A 524 -18.01 -54.63 -12.52
N ASP A 525 -19.23 -54.15 -12.82
CA ASP A 525 -19.42 -53.00 -13.71
C ASP A 525 -19.17 -51.69 -12.94
N SER A 526 -18.79 -50.62 -13.65
CA SER A 526 -18.49 -49.30 -13.06
C SER A 526 -19.73 -48.38 -12.98
N LEU A 527 -19.86 -47.62 -11.90
CA LEU A 527 -20.85 -46.57 -11.66
C LEU A 527 -20.15 -45.21 -11.57
N VAL A 528 -20.50 -44.26 -12.43
CA VAL A 528 -19.99 -42.90 -12.38
C VAL A 528 -20.85 -42.05 -11.45
N LEU A 529 -20.25 -41.50 -10.39
CA LEU A 529 -20.84 -40.48 -9.54
C LEU A 529 -20.45 -39.10 -10.08
N VAL A 530 -21.42 -38.30 -10.53
CA VAL A 530 -21.20 -36.91 -10.94
C VAL A 530 -21.41 -36.00 -9.73
N VAL A 531 -20.33 -35.44 -9.19
CA VAL A 531 -20.31 -34.66 -7.93
C VAL A 531 -20.15 -33.16 -8.23
N SER A 532 -20.84 -32.32 -7.45
CA SER A 532 -20.76 -30.86 -7.54
C SER A 532 -19.43 -30.33 -7.00
N ASP A 533 -18.67 -29.61 -7.83
CA ASP A 533 -17.53 -28.77 -7.41
C ASP A 533 -17.98 -27.34 -6.99
N GLY A 534 -19.28 -27.16 -6.72
CA GLY A 534 -19.89 -25.90 -6.33
C GLY A 534 -20.36 -25.03 -7.52
N PRO A 535 -20.78 -23.78 -7.24
CA PRO A 535 -21.44 -22.92 -8.23
C PRO A 535 -20.63 -22.69 -9.49
N THR A 536 -21.34 -22.57 -10.61
CA THR A 536 -20.75 -22.20 -11.90
C THR A 536 -20.09 -20.82 -11.83
N LEU A 537 -19.09 -20.62 -12.69
CA LEU A 537 -18.32 -19.38 -12.73
C LEU A 537 -19.07 -18.28 -13.50
N SER A 538 -18.83 -17.04 -13.10
CA SER A 538 -19.34 -15.83 -13.71
C SER A 538 -18.22 -14.79 -13.84
N ALA A 539 -18.29 -13.98 -14.89
CA ALA A 539 -17.28 -12.95 -15.16
C ALA A 539 -17.54 -11.69 -14.31
N LEU A 540 -16.51 -11.18 -13.64
CA LEU A 540 -16.59 -9.92 -12.90
C LEU A 540 -16.81 -8.72 -13.84
N PRO A 541 -17.96 -8.01 -13.79
CA PRO A 541 -18.17 -6.80 -14.58
C PRO A 541 -17.38 -5.65 -13.98
N ASN A 542 -16.90 -4.72 -14.80
CA ASN A 542 -16.32 -3.48 -14.28
C ASN A 542 -17.44 -2.54 -13.80
N VAL A 543 -17.52 -2.31 -12.48
CA VAL A 543 -18.48 -1.37 -11.88
C VAL A 543 -17.87 -0.03 -11.46
N THR A 544 -16.56 0.17 -11.64
CA THR A 544 -15.89 1.45 -11.35
C THR A 544 -16.44 2.57 -12.23
N GLY A 545 -16.80 3.70 -11.63
CA GLY A 545 -17.41 4.84 -12.32
C GLY A 545 -18.92 4.71 -12.58
N LEU A 546 -19.55 3.60 -12.17
CA LEU A 546 -21.01 3.50 -12.14
C LEU A 546 -21.57 4.11 -10.83
N ASP A 547 -22.78 4.62 -10.92
CA ASP A 547 -23.62 4.87 -9.75
C ASP A 547 -23.92 3.56 -9.00
N VAL A 548 -24.04 3.63 -7.67
CA VAL A 548 -24.30 2.50 -6.77
C VAL A 548 -25.48 1.61 -7.18
N ASP A 549 -26.60 2.18 -7.66
CA ASP A 549 -27.77 1.37 -8.06
C ASP A 549 -27.53 0.66 -9.40
N ASN A 550 -26.78 1.30 -10.31
CA ASN A 550 -26.34 0.68 -11.57
C ASN A 550 -25.28 -0.41 -11.34
N ALA A 551 -24.34 -0.19 -10.40
CA ALA A 551 -23.36 -1.19 -9.99
C ALA A 551 -24.03 -2.42 -9.37
N ARG A 552 -24.99 -2.22 -8.46
CA ARG A 552 -25.77 -3.30 -7.84
C ARG A 552 -26.60 -4.08 -8.86
N SER A 553 -27.16 -3.39 -9.86
CA SER A 553 -27.87 -4.00 -10.99
C SER A 553 -26.95 -4.83 -11.90
N ALA A 554 -25.76 -4.31 -12.24
CA ALA A 554 -24.78 -5.01 -13.06
C ALA A 554 -24.25 -6.29 -12.39
N LEU A 555 -23.99 -6.25 -11.08
CA LEU A 555 -23.51 -7.40 -10.31
C LEU A 555 -24.59 -8.48 -10.13
N SER A 556 -25.81 -8.08 -9.78
CA SER A 556 -26.92 -9.04 -9.61
C SER A 556 -27.32 -9.71 -10.94
N ALA A 557 -27.23 -9.01 -12.07
CA ALA A 557 -27.48 -9.58 -13.40
C ALA A 557 -26.52 -10.73 -13.78
N VAL A 558 -25.30 -10.74 -13.23
CA VAL A 558 -24.32 -11.83 -13.42
C VAL A 558 -24.31 -12.84 -12.27
N GLY A 559 -25.26 -12.75 -11.32
CA GLY A 559 -25.38 -13.67 -10.19
C GLY A 559 -24.38 -13.43 -9.06
N LEU A 560 -23.86 -12.21 -8.93
CA LEU A 560 -22.94 -11.80 -7.85
C LEU A 560 -23.65 -10.87 -6.86
N THR A 561 -23.16 -10.82 -5.61
CA THR A 561 -23.74 -9.96 -4.57
C THR A 561 -22.86 -8.73 -4.34
N MET A 562 -23.46 -7.59 -3.98
CA MET A 562 -22.75 -6.33 -3.73
C MET A 562 -22.86 -5.94 -2.27
N ARG A 563 -21.74 -5.53 -1.67
CA ARG A 563 -21.65 -4.91 -0.35
C ARG A 563 -20.95 -3.57 -0.46
N GLU A 564 -21.47 -2.55 0.18
CA GLU A 564 -20.77 -1.27 0.35
C GLU A 564 -19.84 -1.40 1.56
N ALA A 565 -18.53 -1.29 1.34
CA ALA A 565 -17.51 -1.50 2.37
C ALA A 565 -17.09 -0.20 3.05
N GLN A 566 -16.93 0.88 2.28
CA GLN A 566 -16.54 2.18 2.78
C GLN A 566 -17.09 3.31 1.89
N GLN A 567 -17.43 4.45 2.50
CA GLN A 567 -17.60 5.71 1.79
C GLN A 567 -16.35 6.58 1.99
N VAL A 568 -15.81 7.13 0.91
CA VAL A 568 -14.56 7.92 0.90
C VAL A 568 -14.80 9.24 0.19
N ALA A 569 -14.31 10.35 0.76
CA ALA A 569 -14.43 11.65 0.13
C ALA A 569 -13.52 11.76 -1.11
N SER A 570 -14.04 12.32 -2.20
CA SER A 570 -13.32 12.48 -3.46
C SER A 570 -13.70 13.78 -4.16
N GLU A 571 -12.69 14.55 -4.56
CA GLU A 571 -12.85 15.79 -5.33
C GLU A 571 -13.02 15.52 -6.84
N THR A 572 -12.78 14.29 -7.28
CA THR A 572 -12.82 13.89 -8.71
C THR A 572 -13.94 12.93 -9.06
N VAL A 573 -14.64 12.35 -8.07
CA VAL A 573 -15.70 11.36 -8.26
C VAL A 573 -16.98 11.84 -7.57
N SER A 574 -18.06 12.01 -8.33
CA SER A 574 -19.36 12.46 -7.84
C SER A 574 -19.91 11.60 -6.69
N LEU A 575 -20.62 12.23 -5.75
CA LEU A 575 -21.37 11.55 -4.69
C LEU A 575 -22.21 10.38 -5.25
N GLY A 576 -22.12 9.21 -4.60
CA GLY A 576 -22.88 8.01 -4.99
C GLY A 576 -22.25 7.14 -6.09
N VAL A 577 -21.12 7.56 -6.67
CA VAL A 577 -20.39 6.79 -7.70
C VAL A 577 -19.33 5.89 -7.07
N VAL A 578 -19.17 4.68 -7.61
CA VAL A 578 -18.15 3.69 -7.18
C VAL A 578 -16.76 4.14 -7.59
N ILE A 579 -15.88 4.39 -6.61
CA ILE A 579 -14.46 4.75 -6.79
C ILE A 579 -13.64 3.51 -7.15
N SER A 580 -13.89 2.40 -6.45
CA SER A 580 -13.18 1.12 -6.64
C SER A 580 -14.01 -0.03 -6.10
N TRP A 581 -13.64 -1.26 -6.46
CA TRP A 581 -14.25 -2.48 -5.96
C TRP A 581 -13.19 -3.58 -5.79
N SER A 582 -13.49 -4.58 -4.94
CA SER A 582 -12.60 -5.71 -4.66
C SER A 582 -13.40 -6.94 -4.24
N VAL A 583 -12.75 -8.11 -4.19
CA VAL A 583 -13.29 -9.33 -3.57
C VAL A 583 -12.51 -9.56 -2.28
N PRO A 584 -13.13 -9.52 -1.07
CA PRO A 584 -12.40 -9.60 0.20
C PRO A 584 -11.55 -10.87 0.36
N GLU A 585 -12.03 -12.00 -0.17
CA GLU A 585 -11.32 -13.28 -0.15
C GLU A 585 -10.17 -13.36 -1.19
N GLN A 586 -10.22 -12.53 -2.25
CA GLN A 586 -9.28 -12.54 -3.38
C GLN A 586 -9.04 -11.11 -3.92
N PRO A 587 -8.35 -10.23 -3.17
CA PRO A 587 -8.24 -8.80 -3.48
C PRO A 587 -7.39 -8.47 -4.74
N GLY A 588 -6.80 -9.47 -5.39
CA GLY A 588 -6.04 -9.31 -6.64
C GLY A 588 -6.85 -9.52 -7.93
N LEU A 589 -8.15 -9.80 -7.84
CA LEU A 589 -9.00 -10.03 -9.03
C LEU A 589 -9.32 -8.73 -9.79
N THR A 590 -9.37 -8.83 -11.11
CA THR A 590 -9.69 -7.72 -12.03
C THR A 590 -10.97 -7.99 -12.82
N ALA A 591 -11.54 -6.96 -13.46
CA ALA A 591 -12.69 -7.11 -14.35
C ALA A 591 -12.41 -8.17 -15.45
N GLY A 592 -13.41 -9.02 -15.73
CA GLY A 592 -13.30 -10.17 -16.62
C GLY A 592 -12.82 -11.47 -15.95
N SER A 593 -12.25 -11.39 -14.73
CA SER A 593 -11.86 -12.59 -13.97
C SER A 593 -13.09 -13.42 -13.59
N GLN A 594 -12.91 -14.74 -13.51
CA GLN A 594 -13.98 -15.71 -13.25
C GLN A 594 -14.09 -16.02 -11.75
N VAL A 595 -15.26 -15.79 -11.16
CA VAL A 595 -15.58 -16.10 -9.74
C VAL A 595 -16.82 -16.98 -9.65
N PRO A 596 -17.02 -17.76 -8.57
CA PRO A 596 -18.28 -18.46 -8.35
C PRO A 596 -19.48 -17.49 -8.30
N LYS A 597 -20.63 -17.91 -8.81
CA LYS A 597 -21.90 -17.22 -8.50
C LYS A 597 -22.12 -17.17 -6.98
N GLY A 598 -22.72 -16.08 -6.52
CA GLY A 598 -22.94 -15.77 -5.11
C GLY A 598 -21.81 -14.96 -4.45
N THR A 599 -20.58 -14.95 -4.99
CA THR A 599 -19.44 -14.20 -4.42
C THR A 599 -19.79 -12.73 -4.16
N THR A 600 -19.42 -12.27 -2.96
CA THR A 600 -19.63 -10.88 -2.49
C THR A 600 -18.54 -9.96 -3.00
N ILE A 601 -18.93 -8.92 -3.72
CA ILE A 601 -18.06 -7.85 -4.20
C ILE A 601 -18.21 -6.66 -3.25
N GLU A 602 -17.09 -6.20 -2.69
CA GLU A 602 -17.04 -5.02 -1.83
C GLU A 602 -16.68 -3.78 -2.64
N VAL A 603 -17.57 -2.77 -2.62
CA VAL A 603 -17.40 -1.51 -3.33
C VAL A 603 -17.07 -0.36 -2.37
N VAL A 604 -16.22 0.55 -2.84
CA VAL A 604 -15.91 1.84 -2.20
C VAL A 604 -16.62 2.94 -2.96
N VAL A 605 -17.45 3.72 -2.27
CA VAL A 605 -18.34 4.72 -2.88
C VAL A 605 -17.86 6.13 -2.53
N SER A 606 -17.99 7.08 -3.45
CA SER A 606 -17.71 8.49 -3.17
C SER A 606 -18.77 9.11 -2.27
N SER A 607 -18.35 9.72 -1.16
CA SER A 607 -19.17 10.64 -0.36
C SER A 607 -19.14 12.09 -0.88
N GLY A 608 -18.58 12.32 -2.06
CA GLY A 608 -18.40 13.65 -2.66
C GLY A 608 -17.17 14.39 -2.10
N SER A 609 -17.05 15.68 -2.42
CA SER A 609 -15.89 16.48 -2.04
C SER A 609 -15.75 16.61 -0.51
N PRO A 610 -14.54 16.46 0.05
CA PRO A 610 -14.30 16.58 1.50
C PRO A 610 -14.63 17.97 2.02
N ASN A 611 -15.43 18.01 3.08
CA ASN A 611 -15.79 19.25 3.77
C ASN A 611 -14.56 19.95 4.36
N ARG A 612 -14.44 21.25 4.10
CA ARG A 612 -13.53 22.17 4.78
C ARG A 612 -14.22 22.71 6.04
N ALA A 613 -13.49 22.96 7.12
CA ALA A 613 -14.03 23.61 8.31
C ALA A 613 -13.97 25.14 8.14
N VAL A 614 -15.05 25.85 8.50
CA VAL A 614 -15.03 27.32 8.55
C VAL A 614 -14.08 27.77 9.67
N PRO A 615 -12.99 28.49 9.37
CA PRO A 615 -12.05 28.95 10.39
C PRO A 615 -12.69 30.00 11.30
N ASN A 616 -12.20 30.15 12.54
CA ASN A 616 -12.67 31.20 13.43
C ASN A 616 -12.34 32.60 12.87
N LEU A 617 -13.38 33.38 12.54
CA LEU A 617 -13.29 34.72 11.97
C LEU A 617 -13.49 35.84 13.01
N ASN A 618 -13.90 35.51 14.25
CA ASN A 618 -14.38 36.50 15.22
C ASN A 618 -13.25 37.44 15.66
N GLY A 619 -13.52 38.74 15.64
CA GLY A 619 -12.56 39.79 15.99
C GLY A 619 -11.54 40.14 14.90
N LEU A 620 -11.50 39.43 13.77
CA LEU A 620 -10.65 39.77 12.62
C LEU A 620 -11.26 40.89 11.75
N THR A 621 -10.43 41.60 11.00
CA THR A 621 -10.86 42.53 9.94
C THR A 621 -11.26 41.79 8.66
N VAL A 622 -12.02 42.44 7.77
CA VAL A 622 -12.50 41.83 6.51
C VAL A 622 -11.35 41.39 5.58
N GLU A 623 -10.20 42.07 5.62
CA GLU A 623 -8.98 41.69 4.88
C GLU A 623 -8.35 40.40 5.45
N GLU A 624 -8.14 40.34 6.77
CA GLU A 624 -7.67 39.14 7.47
C GLU A 624 -8.62 37.95 7.29
N VAL A 625 -9.94 38.20 7.29
CA VAL A 625 -10.98 37.21 7.01
C VAL A 625 -10.86 36.68 5.58
N THR A 626 -10.68 37.55 4.59
CA THR A 626 -10.55 37.13 3.18
C THR A 626 -9.32 36.25 2.99
N ALA A 627 -8.17 36.63 3.59
CA ALA A 627 -6.97 35.80 3.59
C ALA A 627 -7.17 34.46 4.33
N ARG A 628 -7.89 34.47 5.47
CA ARG A 628 -8.16 33.27 6.28
C ARG A 628 -9.10 32.29 5.57
N LEU A 629 -10.10 32.80 4.85
CA LEU A 629 -11.02 31.99 4.04
C LEU A 629 -10.31 31.41 2.81
N ALA A 630 -9.47 32.21 2.13
CA ALA A 630 -8.67 31.72 1.00
C ALA A 630 -7.73 30.56 1.40
N LEU A 631 -7.11 30.63 2.59
CA LEU A 631 -6.31 29.54 3.16
C LEU A 631 -7.13 28.28 3.51
N ALA A 632 -8.46 28.38 3.61
CA ALA A 632 -9.38 27.26 3.82
C ALA A 632 -10.11 26.83 2.53
N GLU A 633 -9.76 27.43 1.38
CA GLU A 633 -10.44 27.26 0.08
C GLU A 633 -11.93 27.64 0.10
N LEU A 634 -12.28 28.63 0.93
CA LEU A 634 -13.61 29.21 1.07
C LEU A 634 -13.63 30.64 0.52
N VAL A 635 -14.83 31.14 0.18
CA VAL A 635 -15.01 32.51 -0.33
C VAL A 635 -15.76 33.39 0.66
N LEU A 636 -15.44 34.68 0.67
CA LEU A 636 -16.22 35.67 1.41
C LEU A 636 -17.59 35.84 0.73
N GLY A 637 -18.66 35.66 1.49
CA GLY A 637 -20.04 35.86 1.05
C GLY A 637 -20.50 37.31 1.23
N SER A 638 -21.74 37.49 1.66
CA SER A 638 -22.24 38.82 2.02
C SER A 638 -21.62 39.33 3.32
N THR A 639 -21.36 40.64 3.37
CA THR A 639 -20.94 41.34 4.58
C THR A 639 -22.07 42.24 5.05
N SER A 640 -22.52 42.07 6.28
CA SER A 640 -23.47 42.95 6.97
C SER A 640 -22.79 43.70 8.12
N GLU A 641 -23.49 44.65 8.74
CA GLU A 641 -22.89 45.57 9.72
C GLU A 641 -23.84 45.91 10.87
N GLU A 642 -23.46 45.53 12.09
CA GLU A 642 -24.24 45.73 13.33
C GLU A 642 -23.47 46.55 14.38
N PHE A 643 -24.18 47.15 15.33
CA PHE A 643 -23.55 47.87 16.45
C PHE A 643 -23.14 46.89 17.55
N SER A 644 -21.92 47.05 18.09
CA SER A 644 -21.43 46.26 19.21
C SER A 644 -20.64 47.11 20.20
N THR A 645 -20.95 46.96 21.48
CA THR A 645 -20.21 47.57 22.60
C THR A 645 -18.95 46.79 23.00
N THR A 646 -18.78 45.57 22.50
CA THR A 646 -17.68 44.66 22.88
C THR A 646 -16.69 44.39 21.75
N VAL A 647 -17.11 44.50 20.48
CA VAL A 647 -16.27 44.27 19.30
C VAL A 647 -15.91 45.62 18.67
N GLY A 648 -14.62 45.90 18.52
CA GLY A 648 -14.12 47.14 17.92
C GLY A 648 -14.54 47.33 16.46
N VAL A 649 -14.64 48.60 16.03
CA VAL A 649 -15.07 49.00 14.68
C VAL A 649 -14.26 48.26 13.59
N GLY A 650 -14.94 47.78 12.54
CA GLY A 650 -14.32 47.13 11.38
C GLY A 650 -13.91 45.67 11.60
N ARG A 651 -14.24 45.07 12.76
CA ARG A 651 -13.97 43.66 13.08
C ARG A 651 -15.25 42.81 13.05
N VAL A 652 -15.12 41.54 12.69
CA VAL A 652 -16.25 40.59 12.64
C VAL A 652 -16.78 40.26 14.04
N ILE A 653 -18.10 40.35 14.19
CA ILE A 653 -18.88 39.94 15.37
C ILE A 653 -19.21 38.45 15.29
N ALA A 654 -19.65 37.98 14.12
CA ALA A 654 -20.07 36.60 13.87
C ALA A 654 -19.99 36.24 12.38
N SER A 655 -19.94 34.93 12.08
CA SER A 655 -20.02 34.39 10.71
C SER A 655 -21.21 33.44 10.54
N ASN A 656 -21.68 33.30 9.31
CA ASN A 656 -22.65 32.29 8.90
C ASN A 656 -22.22 31.61 7.57
N PRO A 657 -21.81 30.32 7.58
CA PRO A 657 -21.79 29.41 8.74
C PRO A 657 -20.83 29.83 9.86
N ALA A 658 -21.10 29.31 11.07
CA ALA A 658 -20.28 29.57 12.25
C ALA A 658 -18.90 28.90 12.15
N ALA A 659 -17.97 29.28 13.04
CA ALA A 659 -16.69 28.60 13.18
C ALA A 659 -16.86 27.08 13.41
N ASP A 660 -15.91 26.30 12.89
CA ASP A 660 -15.85 24.84 12.92
C ASP A 660 -17.00 24.11 12.19
N ALA A 661 -17.91 24.84 11.53
CA ALA A 661 -18.92 24.24 10.66
C ALA A 661 -18.27 23.61 9.42
N GLY A 662 -18.63 22.36 9.11
CA GLY A 662 -18.20 21.68 7.88
C GLY A 662 -18.99 22.17 6.66
N VAL A 663 -18.28 22.66 5.65
CA VAL A 663 -18.83 23.19 4.40
C VAL A 663 -18.09 22.64 3.19
N THR A 664 -18.69 22.65 2.00
CA THR A 664 -18.00 22.25 0.76
C THR A 664 -16.90 23.24 0.37
N VAL A 665 -15.90 22.77 -0.37
CA VAL A 665 -14.90 23.64 -1.04
C VAL A 665 -15.61 24.74 -1.84
N GLY A 666 -15.10 25.97 -1.77
CA GLY A 666 -15.68 27.14 -2.44
C GLY A 666 -16.98 27.67 -1.82
N ALA A 667 -17.44 27.16 -0.66
CA ALA A 667 -18.62 27.68 0.00
C ALA A 667 -18.44 29.14 0.48
N ALA A 668 -19.52 29.91 0.40
CA ALA A 668 -19.55 31.32 0.79
C ALA A 668 -19.84 31.49 2.29
N VAL A 669 -18.90 32.09 3.02
CA VAL A 669 -19.07 32.43 4.44
C VAL A 669 -19.46 33.89 4.56
N ASN A 670 -20.67 34.15 5.07
CA ASN A 670 -21.17 35.49 5.32
C ASN A 670 -20.63 36.00 6.67
N VAL A 671 -20.42 37.31 6.82
CA VAL A 671 -19.90 37.90 8.07
C VAL A 671 -20.66 39.15 8.49
N VAL A 672 -20.82 39.32 9.81
CA VAL A 672 -21.37 40.51 10.44
C VAL A 672 -20.22 41.34 11.02
N VAL A 673 -20.07 42.59 10.61
CA VAL A 673 -18.97 43.49 11.02
C VAL A 673 -19.45 44.52 12.02
N SER A 674 -18.62 44.88 13.00
CA SER A 674 -18.94 45.88 14.01
C SER A 674 -18.82 47.31 13.50
N LYS A 675 -19.90 48.07 13.69
CA LYS A 675 -19.95 49.54 13.62
C LYS A 675 -19.41 50.22 14.88
N GLY A 676 -18.99 49.44 15.88
CA GLY A 676 -18.75 49.92 17.24
C GLY A 676 -20.06 50.19 17.99
N PRO A 677 -20.01 50.89 19.15
CA PRO A 677 -21.21 51.20 19.92
C PRO A 677 -22.13 52.18 19.20
N ASP A 678 -23.44 52.02 19.35
CA ASP A 678 -24.46 52.99 18.92
C ASP A 678 -24.39 54.23 19.84
N LEU A 679 -23.59 55.21 19.44
CA LEU A 679 -23.34 56.45 20.18
C LEU A 679 -24.35 57.54 19.79
N VAL A 680 -25.04 58.09 20.78
CA VAL A 680 -25.90 59.27 20.63
C VAL A 680 -25.35 60.44 21.42
N LYS A 681 -25.58 61.65 20.90
CA LYS A 681 -25.09 62.90 21.49
C LYS A 681 -25.99 63.36 22.63
N MET A 682 -25.40 63.53 23.81
CA MET A 682 -26.07 63.98 25.03
C MET A 682 -26.70 65.38 24.84
N PRO A 683 -28.03 65.55 24.98
CA PRO A 683 -28.70 66.84 24.86
C PRO A 683 -28.38 67.77 26.04
N LYS A 684 -28.60 69.09 25.85
CA LYS A 684 -28.46 70.07 26.92
C LYS A 684 -29.66 70.03 27.87
N VAL A 685 -29.53 69.26 28.96
CA VAL A 685 -30.56 69.13 30.00
C VAL A 685 -30.38 70.09 31.19
N VAL A 686 -29.19 70.64 31.41
CA VAL A 686 -28.94 71.59 32.52
C VAL A 686 -29.60 72.94 32.24
N GLY A 687 -30.37 73.43 33.20
CA GLY A 687 -31.10 74.69 33.15
C GLY A 687 -32.56 74.60 32.70
N VAL A 688 -33.07 73.42 32.35
CA VAL A 688 -34.51 73.19 32.03
C VAL A 688 -35.23 72.41 33.13
N THR A 689 -36.56 72.33 33.05
CA THR A 689 -37.39 71.55 33.98
C THR A 689 -37.24 70.04 33.77
N LEU A 690 -37.61 69.24 34.77
CA LEU A 690 -37.50 67.77 34.71
C LEU A 690 -38.24 67.16 33.50
N GLN A 691 -39.42 67.67 33.16
CA GLN A 691 -40.19 67.22 31.99
C GLN A 691 -39.41 67.46 30.69
N VAL A 692 -38.93 68.68 30.46
CA VAL A 692 -38.19 69.04 29.23
C VAL A 692 -36.86 68.29 29.13
N ALA A 693 -36.19 68.05 30.27
CA ALA A 693 -35.01 67.18 30.32
C ALA A 693 -35.34 65.73 29.96
N THR A 694 -36.44 65.19 30.49
CA THR A 694 -36.92 63.82 30.22
C THR A 694 -37.27 63.64 28.75
N ASP A 695 -38.06 64.54 28.18
CA ASP A 695 -38.46 64.50 26.77
C ASP A 695 -37.25 64.63 25.83
N ALA A 696 -36.26 65.46 26.19
CA ALA A 696 -35.02 65.59 25.44
C ALA A 696 -34.16 64.31 25.48
N LEU A 697 -34.05 63.67 26.65
CA LEU A 697 -33.30 62.42 26.81
C LEU A 697 -33.96 61.25 26.07
N ILE A 698 -35.27 61.06 26.22
CA ILE A 698 -36.03 60.02 25.52
C ILE A 698 -35.96 60.23 24.00
N LYS A 699 -36.07 61.47 23.52
CA LYS A 699 -35.91 61.81 22.10
C LYS A 699 -34.49 61.56 21.57
N ALA A 700 -33.47 61.63 22.44
CA ALA A 700 -32.10 61.24 22.15
C ALA A 700 -31.84 59.73 22.35
N GLY A 701 -32.87 58.93 22.66
CA GLY A 701 -32.71 57.49 22.94
C GLY A 701 -31.89 57.18 24.20
N LEU A 702 -31.79 58.13 25.14
CA LEU A 702 -31.16 57.97 26.44
C LEU A 702 -32.24 57.74 27.52
N GLN A 703 -31.85 57.12 28.63
CA GLN A 703 -32.76 56.86 29.74
C GLN A 703 -32.59 57.91 30.84
N VAL A 704 -33.67 58.23 31.55
CA VAL A 704 -33.58 59.02 32.80
C VAL A 704 -33.18 58.06 33.92
N GLY A 705 -32.07 58.35 34.58
CA GLY A 705 -31.56 57.61 35.73
C GLY A 705 -32.16 58.12 37.05
N SER A 706 -31.37 58.08 38.12
CA SER A 706 -31.78 58.63 39.41
C SER A 706 -31.97 60.15 39.35
N VAL A 707 -33.12 60.64 39.82
CA VAL A 707 -33.42 62.06 39.96
C VAL A 707 -33.37 62.42 41.44
N THR A 708 -32.52 63.38 41.81
CA THR A 708 -32.27 63.77 43.21
C THR A 708 -32.58 65.25 43.44
N GLY A 709 -33.31 65.59 44.49
CA GLY A 709 -33.70 66.97 44.84
C GLY A 709 -35.20 67.25 44.66
N GLY A 710 -35.62 68.50 44.90
CA GLY A 710 -37.01 68.92 44.75
C GLY A 710 -37.41 69.01 43.27
N GLN A 711 -38.50 68.37 42.88
CA GLN A 711 -38.89 68.23 41.46
C GLN A 711 -39.44 69.53 40.84
N ASP A 712 -39.91 70.48 41.66
CA ASP A 712 -40.47 71.79 41.27
C ASP A 712 -39.42 72.81 40.80
N GLY A 713 -38.27 72.34 40.30
CA GLY A 713 -37.10 73.14 40.00
C GLY A 713 -36.53 72.90 38.59
N THR A 714 -35.29 73.34 38.37
CA THR A 714 -34.52 73.05 37.15
C THR A 714 -33.38 72.08 37.44
N VAL A 715 -32.98 71.32 36.42
CA VAL A 715 -31.78 70.48 36.47
C VAL A 715 -30.56 71.37 36.63
N SER A 716 -29.84 71.25 37.75
CA SER A 716 -28.58 71.98 38.00
C SER A 716 -27.34 71.18 37.62
N TRP A 717 -27.42 69.85 37.62
CA TRP A 717 -26.32 68.96 37.29
C TRP A 717 -26.80 67.65 36.66
N SER A 718 -25.96 67.07 35.80
CA SER A 718 -26.12 65.75 35.21
C SER A 718 -24.77 65.01 35.22
N ASN A 719 -24.81 63.67 35.34
CA ASN A 719 -23.59 62.84 35.36
C ASN A 719 -22.87 62.74 33.99
N VAL A 720 -23.55 63.12 32.90
CA VAL A 720 -23.01 63.22 31.54
C VAL A 720 -23.10 64.68 31.10
N SER A 721 -22.09 65.19 30.37
CA SER A 721 -22.03 66.59 29.94
C SER A 721 -22.79 66.81 28.62
N ALA A 722 -23.41 67.98 28.48
CA ALA A 722 -24.13 68.34 27.26
C ALA A 722 -23.17 68.39 26.05
N GLY A 723 -23.38 67.48 25.09
CA GLY A 723 -22.55 67.34 23.89
C GLY A 723 -21.67 66.09 23.84
N ASP A 724 -21.51 65.36 24.95
CA ASP A 724 -20.78 64.09 25.01
C ASP A 724 -21.43 63.02 24.11
N LEU A 725 -20.64 62.04 23.65
CA LEU A 725 -21.14 60.84 22.98
C LEU A 725 -21.25 59.70 23.97
N VAL A 726 -22.47 59.17 24.14
CA VAL A 726 -22.78 58.06 25.06
C VAL A 726 -23.59 56.98 24.35
N VAL A 727 -23.49 55.74 24.81
CA VAL A 727 -24.20 54.60 24.21
C VAL A 727 -25.72 54.80 24.34
N ARG A 728 -26.49 54.51 23.29
CA ARG A 728 -27.97 54.54 23.35
C ARG A 728 -28.46 53.70 24.53
N GLY A 729 -29.46 54.21 25.25
CA GLY A 729 -29.99 53.60 26.46
C GLY A 729 -29.22 53.92 27.75
N THR A 730 -28.09 54.65 27.68
CA THR A 730 -27.37 55.12 28.89
C THR A 730 -28.31 55.90 29.83
N ALA A 731 -28.30 55.54 31.11
CA ALA A 731 -29.08 56.21 32.15
C ALA A 731 -28.37 57.48 32.66
N VAL A 732 -28.99 58.64 32.46
CA VAL A 732 -28.48 59.93 32.90
C VAL A 732 -29.09 60.30 34.25
N ALA A 733 -28.27 60.36 35.29
CA ALA A 733 -28.66 60.83 36.62
C ALA A 733 -28.75 62.37 36.61
N LEU A 734 -29.80 62.91 37.25
CA LEU A 734 -30.12 64.34 37.27
C LEU A 734 -30.22 64.84 38.72
N THR A 735 -29.65 66.02 38.99
CA THR A 735 -29.86 66.73 40.25
C THR A 735 -30.68 67.99 40.01
N MET A 736 -31.74 68.16 40.78
CA MET A 736 -32.67 69.28 40.72
C MET A 736 -32.30 70.34 41.77
N LEU A 737 -32.21 71.60 41.36
CA LEU A 737 -32.10 72.74 42.27
C LEU A 737 -33.50 73.18 42.71
N ALA A 738 -33.73 73.21 44.02
CA ALA A 738 -34.99 73.71 44.58
C ALA A 738 -35.25 75.17 44.16
N PRO A 739 -36.51 75.55 43.86
CA PRO A 739 -36.83 76.93 43.51
C PRO A 739 -36.49 77.89 44.66
N PRO A 740 -36.12 79.15 44.37
CA PRO A 740 -35.86 80.15 45.41
C PRO A 740 -37.13 80.39 46.26
N PRO A 741 -37.00 80.57 47.58
CA PRO A 741 -38.15 80.69 48.47
C PRO A 741 -39.00 81.91 48.11
N THR A 742 -40.29 81.70 47.90
CA THR A 742 -41.27 82.75 47.67
C THR A 742 -41.42 83.62 48.91
N THR A 743 -40.88 84.84 48.87
CA THR A 743 -41.00 85.83 49.95
C THR A 743 -42.43 86.37 50.01
N THR A 744 -43.29 85.74 50.80
CA THR A 744 -44.63 86.22 51.10
C THR A 744 -44.56 87.47 51.99
N THR A 745 -44.79 88.64 51.40
CA THR A 745 -44.84 89.92 52.13
C THR A 745 -46.14 90.03 52.94
N THR A 746 -46.09 89.63 54.21
CA THR A 746 -47.22 89.75 55.15
C THR A 746 -47.40 91.20 55.62
N THR A 747 -48.22 91.98 54.91
CA THR A 747 -48.70 93.29 55.39
C THR A 747 -49.82 93.09 56.43
N THR A 748 -49.75 93.75 57.58
CA THR A 748 -50.70 93.60 58.71
C THR A 748 -51.07 94.96 59.30
N VAL A 749 -52.23 95.06 59.96
CA VAL A 749 -52.76 96.26 60.67
C VAL A 749 -53.33 97.31 59.68
N ALA A 750 -54.47 98.00 59.92
CA ALA A 750 -55.30 98.16 61.12
C ALA A 750 -56.81 97.97 60.89
N ARG A 751 -57.56 97.86 62.00
CA ARG A 751 -59.02 98.04 62.09
C ARG A 751 -59.29 99.16 63.10
N PRO A 752 -60.14 100.16 62.80
CA PRO A 752 -60.77 101.00 63.81
C PRO A 752 -62.25 100.64 64.02
N ASN A 753 -62.78 101.08 65.16
CA ASN A 753 -64.10 100.79 65.76
C ASN A 753 -65.30 100.92 64.79
#